data_AF-A0A4V1KR44-F1
#
_entry.id   AF-A0A4V1KR44-F1
#
_cell.length_a   1.000
_cell.length_b   1.000
_cell.length_c   1.000
_cell.angle_alpha   90.00
_cell.angle_beta   90.00
_cell.angle_gamma   90.00
#
_symmetry.space_group_name_H-M   'P 1'
#
loop_
_entity.id
_entity.type
_entity.pdbx_description
1 polymer ?
#
loop_
_entity_poly.entity_id
_entity_poly.type
_entity_poly.pdbx_seq_one_letter_code
_entity_poly.pdbx_strand_id
1 'polypeptide(L)'
;MSTKPFSKKSEQKIYECDAFSIYKDKIIQGQYSANAESRKHLSSNYNSKASENYSRLLVFKFSINQKDNELPIGDDHWIIVDTEKESPLFTFGKRSDSKPEYCSGYLPVNYEYTFLLDVSPVLDAFKKKGYYTTFDGTRIAKADFNGFYIAGESKPLTWDFVNLEERGLKMQPTSTPHIYSITLLLNPFNDAQYERKHWKLSEDISDKPKYQSDQILVDTLYNLSLEEALKNIEPDNTLRTGAKWSGVWTRDVSYSIILALAYLEPEASKTSLRRKVRNKRIVQDTGSGGAWPVSSDRTTWVIAAWELFKVTGDTKWIDEIYPIIKNTLDDDFKTLYNPQTGLYGGESSFLDWREQTYPKWMSNADIYASQNLGTNAVHCKALSIFVEISKLKGKEYQSYEERAIKIKKAINSNLWLKFKGYYGHCLYGKNDFLLSPFFEALGESLTLLFDIADTKRAKSILSKAPLTPFGTTCIYPQLPGIPPYHNNGIWPFVQAYWNLAAAKYKNEAVLNHGLASMYRSAGLFLSNYENMVAENGDFAGTEINSHRMLWSIAGNLAMVFRVFLGMHFEVDGLYFNPVIPKAYSGTRELSNFQYRKATVDITVIGYGSKIKSVTLNDKKVTKAFLANNASGKQNLLIELNNTEFNDSKINKVENAFAPAPVHAHITASGIQWQPVKNCSHYLIYKNGKFLKSTTKTKFDTTESSYGNYQISAYNFDKMEGFASEPIILSSAEKILQLEDYAEMSDLNYTNYTGAGFVEISTKINRKIKIPIFLQKAGRYILDFRYSNGSGPWNTGNSCAIRSLKVNKNYCGVIVFPQRGTDEWSDWGYSNSVVIELNKGENTLSLQLDAFNKNMNGQINTAMLDTMRLRLIENLDNK
;
A
#
# COMPACT_ATOMS: atom_id res chain seq x y z
N MET A 1 -22.05 -20.39 37.57
CA MET A 1 -21.07 -19.45 38.16
C MET A 1 -20.19 -20.24 39.11
N SER A 2 -18.89 -20.33 38.83
CA SER A 2 -17.88 -20.89 39.74
C SER A 2 -16.72 -19.89 39.75
N THR A 3 -16.65 -19.10 40.79
CA THR A 3 -15.55 -18.17 41.07
C THR A 3 -14.44 -18.95 41.78
N LYS A 4 -13.57 -19.61 41.03
CA LYS A 4 -12.26 -20.00 41.56
C LYS A 4 -11.37 -18.75 41.64
N PRO A 5 -10.71 -18.48 42.77
CA PRO A 5 -9.78 -17.36 42.88
C PRO A 5 -8.58 -17.59 41.95
N PHE A 6 -8.21 -16.56 41.18
CA PHE A 6 -7.03 -16.56 40.32
C PHE A 6 -5.78 -16.64 41.19
N SER A 7 -5.18 -17.82 41.30
CA SER A 7 -3.98 -18.08 42.11
C SER A 7 -2.90 -18.73 41.22
N LYS A 8 -1.72 -18.08 41.22
CA LYS A 8 -0.46 -18.29 40.47
C LYS A 8 -0.41 -17.72 39.04
N LYS A 9 0.43 -16.68 38.86
CA LYS A 9 0.91 -16.20 37.55
C LYS A 9 1.44 -17.37 36.73
N SER A 10 1.07 -17.47 35.46
CA SER A 10 1.53 -18.58 34.63
C SER A 10 3.03 -18.46 34.32
N GLU A 11 3.80 -19.50 34.65
CA GLU A 11 5.21 -19.60 34.27
C GLU A 11 5.40 -20.20 32.86
N GLN A 12 4.31 -20.68 32.23
CA GLN A 12 4.36 -21.32 30.92
C GLN A 12 4.46 -20.28 29.80
N LYS A 13 5.61 -20.25 29.12
CA LYS A 13 5.82 -19.45 27.91
C LYS A 13 5.05 -20.05 26.73
N ILE A 14 4.33 -19.19 26.02
CA ILE A 14 3.67 -19.47 24.73
C ILE A 14 4.62 -19.18 23.57
N TYR A 15 5.40 -18.10 23.69
CA TYR A 15 6.35 -17.67 22.68
C TYR A 15 7.55 -16.99 23.33
N GLU A 16 8.71 -17.13 22.71
CA GLU A 16 9.94 -16.43 23.10
C GLU A 16 10.80 -16.16 21.86
N CYS A 17 11.34 -14.95 21.80
CA CYS A 17 12.44 -14.55 20.94
C CYS A 17 13.35 -13.58 21.71
N ASP A 18 14.43 -13.13 21.08
CA ASP A 18 15.40 -12.24 21.71
C ASP A 18 14.79 -10.88 22.12
N ALA A 19 13.70 -10.46 21.48
CA ALA A 19 13.05 -9.18 21.74
C ALA A 19 11.97 -9.24 22.84
N PHE A 20 11.20 -10.33 22.94
CA PHE A 20 10.07 -10.43 23.87
C PHE A 20 9.64 -11.88 24.15
N SER A 21 8.85 -12.04 25.21
CA SER A 21 8.20 -13.31 25.56
C SER A 21 6.71 -13.12 25.87
N ILE A 22 5.92 -14.13 25.55
CA ILE A 22 4.48 -14.19 25.81
C ILE A 22 4.18 -15.39 26.68
N TYR A 23 3.32 -15.19 27.67
CA TYR A 23 2.77 -16.18 28.58
C TYR A 23 1.24 -16.22 28.44
N LYS A 24 0.59 -17.13 29.15
CA LYS A 24 -0.88 -17.24 29.14
C LYS A 24 -1.62 -15.99 29.61
N ASP A 25 -0.99 -15.19 30.46
CA ASP A 25 -1.59 -14.05 31.18
C ASP A 25 -0.76 -12.75 31.06
N LYS A 26 0.44 -12.78 30.45
CA LYS A 26 1.32 -11.61 30.38
C LYS A 26 2.24 -11.59 29.17
N ILE A 27 2.78 -10.42 28.88
CA ILE A 27 3.82 -10.15 27.89
C ILE A 27 4.99 -9.48 28.59
N ILE A 28 6.23 -9.80 28.21
CA ILE A 28 7.45 -9.16 28.71
C ILE A 28 8.32 -8.74 27.52
N GLN A 29 8.72 -7.46 27.49
CA GLN A 29 9.68 -6.90 26.55
C GLN A 29 10.67 -6.01 27.32
N GLY A 30 11.87 -6.53 27.61
CA GLY A 30 12.84 -5.85 28.47
C GLY A 30 12.22 -5.47 29.82
N GLN A 31 12.23 -4.18 30.14
CA GLN A 31 11.61 -3.62 31.36
C GLN A 31 10.09 -3.45 31.29
N TYR A 32 9.50 -3.58 30.09
CA TYR A 32 8.07 -3.42 29.89
C TYR A 32 7.35 -4.75 30.03
N SER A 33 6.13 -4.68 30.56
CA SER A 33 5.23 -5.80 30.77
C SER A 33 3.78 -5.36 30.58
N ALA A 34 2.98 -6.25 30.00
CA ALA A 34 1.53 -6.18 30.04
C ALA A 34 0.96 -7.40 30.77
N ASN A 35 -0.05 -7.20 31.61
CA ASN A 35 -0.66 -8.25 32.44
C ASN A 35 -2.18 -8.23 32.25
N ALA A 36 -2.73 -9.38 31.85
CA ALA A 36 -4.16 -9.61 31.81
C ALA A 36 -4.65 -9.97 33.22
N GLU A 37 -5.05 -8.96 33.98
CA GLU A 37 -5.54 -9.11 35.36
C GLU A 37 -6.87 -9.88 35.42
N SER A 38 -7.68 -9.73 34.37
CA SER A 38 -8.87 -10.53 34.12
C SER A 38 -9.21 -10.46 32.63
N ARG A 39 -10.20 -11.24 32.18
CA ARG A 39 -10.74 -11.16 30.80
C ARG A 39 -11.27 -9.78 30.41
N LYS A 40 -11.45 -8.86 31.36
CA LYS A 40 -12.01 -7.52 31.17
C LYS A 40 -11.06 -6.42 31.64
N HIS A 41 -9.82 -6.75 31.99
CA HIS A 41 -8.86 -5.79 32.52
C HIS A 41 -7.43 -6.16 32.11
N LEU A 42 -6.79 -5.26 31.37
CA LEU A 42 -5.41 -5.35 30.93
C LEU A 42 -4.63 -4.15 31.49
N SER A 43 -3.44 -4.39 32.03
CA SER A 43 -2.53 -3.34 32.49
C SER A 43 -1.21 -3.41 31.74
N SER A 44 -0.60 -2.26 31.44
CA SER A 44 0.69 -2.18 30.76
C SER A 44 1.51 -1.02 31.31
N ASN A 45 2.80 -1.25 31.58
CA ASN A 45 3.77 -0.17 31.84
C ASN A 45 4.56 0.21 30.58
N TYR A 46 4.11 -0.20 29.39
CA TYR A 46 4.79 0.15 28.15
C TYR A 46 4.74 1.66 27.89
N ASN A 47 5.93 2.24 27.81
CA ASN A 47 6.14 3.62 27.43
C ASN A 47 7.09 3.62 26.23
N SER A 48 6.68 4.32 25.17
CA SER A 48 7.55 4.49 24.01
C SER A 48 8.81 5.25 24.41
N LYS A 49 9.96 4.81 23.91
CA LYS A 49 11.24 5.50 24.07
C LYS A 49 11.50 6.54 22.98
N ALA A 50 10.50 6.87 22.15
CA ALA A 50 10.70 7.79 21.04
C ALA A 50 11.16 9.19 21.48
N SER A 51 10.65 9.69 22.61
CA SER A 51 11.07 10.99 23.17
C SER A 51 12.44 10.97 23.84
N GLU A 52 12.82 9.84 24.44
CA GLU A 52 14.15 9.64 25.03
C GLU A 52 15.25 9.58 23.97
N ASN A 53 14.90 9.20 22.74
CA ASN A 53 15.83 9.09 21.62
C ASN A 53 15.67 10.24 20.60
N TYR A 54 15.01 11.33 20.98
CA TYR A 54 14.81 12.47 20.08
C TYR A 54 16.14 13.19 19.87
N SER A 55 16.70 13.06 18.67
CA SER A 55 18.01 13.60 18.31
C SER A 55 18.07 15.13 18.45
N ARG A 56 19.20 15.66 18.97
CA ARG A 56 19.53 17.10 18.87
C ARG A 56 19.87 17.52 17.45
N LEU A 57 20.37 16.58 16.64
CA LEU A 57 20.59 16.78 15.21
C LEU A 57 19.24 16.68 14.50
N LEU A 58 18.74 17.82 14.04
CA LEU A 58 17.57 17.90 13.17
C LEU A 58 18.02 17.86 11.72
N VAL A 59 17.28 17.07 10.94
CA VAL A 59 17.48 16.86 9.51
C VAL A 59 16.23 17.32 8.79
N PHE A 60 16.37 18.26 7.86
CA PHE A 60 15.21 18.89 7.22
C PHE A 60 15.54 19.46 5.84
N LYS A 61 14.49 19.80 5.10
CA LYS A 61 14.52 20.56 3.85
C LYS A 61 13.41 21.60 3.86
N PHE A 62 13.59 22.67 3.11
CA PHE A 62 12.52 23.54 2.71
C PHE A 62 11.87 23.04 1.42
N SER A 63 10.70 23.58 1.14
CA SER A 63 9.87 23.19 0.01
C SER A 63 9.10 24.37 -0.53
N ILE A 64 8.98 24.45 -1.85
CA ILE A 64 7.95 25.24 -2.51
C ILE A 64 6.79 24.30 -2.87
N ASN A 65 5.56 24.71 -2.57
CA ASN A 65 4.34 24.00 -2.95
C ASN A 65 4.29 22.52 -2.49
N GLN A 66 4.81 22.20 -1.31
CA GLN A 66 4.65 20.84 -0.76
C GLN A 66 5.32 19.75 -1.64
N LYS A 67 6.46 20.09 -2.27
CA LYS A 67 7.30 19.22 -3.12
C LYS A 67 8.76 19.17 -2.64
N ASP A 68 9.44 18.03 -2.77
CA ASP A 68 10.89 17.84 -2.50
C ASP A 68 11.73 18.50 -3.61
N ASN A 69 11.81 19.84 -3.61
CA ASN A 69 12.29 20.63 -4.75
C ASN A 69 13.36 21.69 -4.41
N GLU A 70 13.85 21.71 -3.17
CA GLU A 70 14.92 22.63 -2.77
C GLU A 70 16.31 22.10 -3.12
N LEU A 71 16.67 20.93 -2.57
CA LEU A 71 18.01 20.34 -2.64
C LEU A 71 17.99 18.94 -3.27
N PRO A 72 19.10 18.49 -3.89
CA PRO A 72 19.23 17.14 -4.44
C PRO A 72 18.90 16.02 -3.45
N ILE A 73 18.62 14.84 -4.01
CA ILE A 73 18.40 13.63 -3.21
C ILE A 73 19.69 13.30 -2.43
N GLY A 74 19.57 13.14 -1.11
CA GLY A 74 20.69 12.87 -0.21
C GLY A 74 21.40 14.11 0.33
N ASP A 75 21.04 15.30 -0.15
CA ASP A 75 21.48 16.58 0.41
C ASP A 75 20.35 17.15 1.29
N ASP A 76 20.57 17.25 2.59
CA ASP A 76 19.61 17.85 3.55
C ASP A 76 20.26 19.02 4.31
N HIS A 77 19.45 19.83 4.96
CA HIS A 77 19.90 20.74 6.00
C HIS A 77 20.09 19.99 7.32
N TRP A 78 21.11 20.39 8.07
CA TRP A 78 21.49 19.81 9.35
C TRP A 78 21.66 20.93 10.37
N ILE A 79 21.11 20.72 11.56
CA ILE A 79 21.36 21.59 12.70
C ILE A 79 21.43 20.77 13.98
N ILE A 80 22.43 21.04 14.81
CA ILE A 80 22.47 20.52 16.17
C ILE A 80 21.87 21.61 17.07
N VAL A 81 20.74 21.31 17.68
CA VAL A 81 20.08 22.22 18.65
C VAL A 81 20.62 21.91 20.04
N ASP A 82 21.26 22.89 20.70
CA ASP A 82 21.73 22.76 22.07
C ASP A 82 20.82 23.51 23.04
N THR A 83 20.93 24.85 23.07
CA THR A 83 20.13 25.72 23.95
C THR A 83 19.43 26.85 23.22
N GLU A 84 19.71 26.99 21.93
CA GLU A 84 19.12 28.00 21.06
C GLU A 84 17.62 27.75 20.87
N LYS A 85 16.87 28.83 20.70
CA LYS A 85 15.43 28.79 20.40
C LYS A 85 15.09 29.12 18.96
N GLU A 86 16.09 29.51 18.18
CA GLU A 86 15.93 29.86 16.77
C GLU A 86 17.08 29.26 15.95
N SER A 87 16.79 28.93 14.69
CA SER A 87 17.78 28.45 13.73
C SER A 87 18.64 29.60 13.20
N PRO A 88 19.87 29.34 12.69
CA PRO A 88 20.51 30.28 11.80
C PRO A 88 19.62 30.50 10.56
N LEU A 89 19.87 31.60 9.86
CA LEU A 89 19.13 31.92 8.65
C LEU A 89 19.59 31.02 7.50
N PHE A 90 18.71 30.14 7.02
CA PHE A 90 18.94 29.35 5.82
C PHE A 90 18.49 30.12 4.59
N THR A 91 19.16 29.93 3.44
CA THR A 91 18.75 30.53 2.17
C THR A 91 18.23 29.44 1.26
N PHE A 92 17.01 29.61 0.70
CA PHE A 92 16.38 28.57 -0.11
C PHE A 92 17.27 28.15 -1.29
N GLY A 93 17.51 26.83 -1.41
CA GLY A 93 18.32 26.24 -2.49
C GLY A 93 19.83 26.33 -2.27
N LYS A 94 20.29 26.92 -1.17
CA LYS A 94 21.70 26.93 -0.78
C LYS A 94 22.00 25.73 0.11
N ARG A 95 22.99 24.92 -0.24
CA ARG A 95 23.41 23.78 0.59
C ARG A 95 23.94 24.24 1.96
N SER A 96 23.62 23.49 3.00
CA SER A 96 24.31 23.59 4.30
C SER A 96 25.77 23.13 4.20
N ASP A 97 26.55 23.48 5.21
CA ASP A 97 27.85 22.87 5.46
C ASP A 97 27.71 21.34 5.63
N SER A 98 28.83 20.63 5.50
CA SER A 98 28.88 19.16 5.54
C SER A 98 28.17 18.59 6.78
N LYS A 99 27.45 17.47 6.58
CA LYS A 99 26.76 16.74 7.64
C LYS A 99 27.65 16.61 8.89
N PRO A 100 27.17 17.00 10.09
CA PRO A 100 27.93 16.82 11.31
C PRO A 100 28.31 15.34 11.51
N GLU A 101 29.59 15.07 11.74
CA GLU A 101 30.09 13.70 11.92
C GLU A 101 29.59 13.06 13.22
N TYR A 102 29.25 13.87 14.21
CA TYR A 102 28.85 13.42 15.53
C TYR A 102 27.85 14.39 16.17
N CYS A 103 26.84 13.82 16.81
CA CYS A 103 25.91 14.52 17.69
C CYS A 103 25.71 13.67 18.94
N SER A 104 26.08 14.20 20.11
CA SER A 104 25.82 13.57 21.41
C SER A 104 24.61 14.19 22.10
N GLY A 105 23.79 13.33 22.69
CA GLY A 105 22.66 13.73 23.53
C GLY A 105 21.34 13.87 22.77
N TYR A 106 20.29 14.10 23.55
CA TYR A 106 18.91 14.16 23.08
C TYR A 106 18.31 15.52 23.42
N LEU A 107 17.39 15.98 22.57
CA LEU A 107 16.72 17.25 22.80
C LEU A 107 15.77 17.08 23.99
N PRO A 108 15.69 18.05 24.93
CA PRO A 108 14.70 18.00 25.99
C PRO A 108 13.27 17.90 25.42
N VAL A 109 12.37 17.36 26.21
CA VAL A 109 10.97 17.27 25.82
C VAL A 109 10.30 18.65 25.76
N ASN A 110 9.28 18.79 24.91
CA ASN A 110 8.49 20.01 24.73
C ASN A 110 9.35 21.24 24.41
N TYR A 111 10.27 21.10 23.47
CA TYR A 111 11.23 22.13 23.12
C TYR A 111 10.72 23.00 21.97
N GLU A 112 10.20 24.19 22.27
CA GLU A 112 9.86 25.17 21.23
C GLU A 112 11.11 25.66 20.49
N TYR A 113 11.04 25.66 19.15
CA TYR A 113 12.13 26.08 18.28
C TYR A 113 11.61 26.74 16.99
N THR A 114 12.23 27.86 16.59
CA THR A 114 11.85 28.64 15.40
C THR A 114 12.83 28.43 14.26
N PHE A 115 12.34 28.02 13.09
CA PHE A 115 13.13 27.93 11.86
C PHE A 115 13.02 29.22 11.04
N LEU A 116 14.13 29.68 10.48
CA LEU A 116 14.23 30.89 9.67
C LEU A 116 14.72 30.58 8.24
N LEU A 117 14.04 31.15 7.24
CA LEU A 117 14.33 30.95 5.82
C LEU A 117 14.34 32.29 5.06
N ASP A 118 15.43 32.56 4.35
CA ASP A 118 15.56 33.60 3.33
C ASP A 118 15.16 33.05 1.96
N VAL A 119 14.06 33.59 1.41
CA VAL A 119 13.53 33.21 0.09
C VAL A 119 13.85 34.22 -1.00
N SER A 120 14.78 35.14 -0.76
CA SER A 120 15.20 36.15 -1.74
C SER A 120 15.56 35.56 -3.11
N PRO A 121 16.26 34.40 -3.26
CA PRO A 121 16.57 33.86 -4.58
C PRO A 121 15.33 33.48 -5.39
N VAL A 122 14.29 32.98 -4.71
CA VAL A 122 13.04 32.53 -5.32
C VAL A 122 12.22 33.72 -5.79
N LEU A 123 12.01 34.70 -4.91
CA LEU A 123 11.23 35.90 -5.21
C LEU A 123 11.90 36.76 -6.30
N ASP A 124 13.24 36.84 -6.31
CA ASP A 124 14.01 37.49 -7.37
C ASP A 124 13.85 36.78 -8.71
N ALA A 125 13.89 35.44 -8.73
CA ALA A 125 13.69 34.66 -9.94
C ALA A 125 12.27 34.86 -10.50
N PHE A 126 11.25 34.85 -9.66
CA PHE A 126 9.88 35.19 -10.06
C PHE A 126 9.76 36.58 -10.66
N LYS A 127 10.46 37.58 -10.12
CA LYS A 127 10.44 38.95 -10.67
C LYS A 127 11.21 39.07 -11.98
N LYS A 128 12.37 38.44 -12.10
CA LYS A 128 13.29 38.58 -13.25
C LYS A 128 12.92 37.67 -14.43
N LYS A 129 12.45 36.45 -14.14
CA LYS A 129 12.26 35.37 -15.12
C LYS A 129 10.81 34.88 -15.21
N GLY A 130 9.96 35.20 -14.23
CA GLY A 130 8.60 34.66 -14.11
C GLY A 130 8.53 33.25 -13.51
N TYR A 131 9.67 32.61 -13.24
CA TYR A 131 9.77 31.28 -12.65
C TYR A 131 11.05 31.13 -11.81
N TYR A 132 11.05 30.17 -10.88
CA TYR A 132 12.25 29.69 -10.18
C TYR A 132 12.68 28.35 -10.80
N THR A 133 13.99 28.12 -10.91
CA THR A 133 14.54 26.85 -11.40
C THR A 133 15.13 26.08 -10.23
N THR A 134 14.62 24.88 -9.99
CA THR A 134 15.05 23.96 -8.93
C THR A 134 16.36 23.27 -9.30
N PHE A 135 16.94 22.52 -8.36
CA PHE A 135 18.25 21.87 -8.55
C PHE A 135 18.31 20.88 -9.72
N ASP A 136 17.18 20.28 -10.09
CA ASP A 136 17.03 19.30 -11.18
C ASP A 136 16.65 19.96 -12.52
N GLY A 137 16.57 21.29 -12.57
CA GLY A 137 16.18 22.04 -13.75
C GLY A 137 14.68 22.23 -13.93
N THR A 138 13.85 21.67 -13.04
CA THR A 138 12.40 21.89 -13.04
C THR A 138 12.10 23.38 -12.82
N ARG A 139 11.07 23.90 -13.50
CA ARG A 139 10.66 25.29 -13.39
C ARG A 139 9.36 25.40 -12.60
N ILE A 140 9.38 26.16 -11.53
CA ILE A 140 8.19 26.54 -10.76
C ILE A 140 7.76 27.91 -11.25
N ALA A 141 6.62 27.99 -11.94
CA ALA A 141 6.09 29.26 -12.41
C ALA A 141 5.60 30.11 -11.23
N LYS A 142 5.78 31.43 -11.30
CA LYS A 142 5.24 32.36 -10.29
C LYS A 142 3.72 32.22 -10.15
N ALA A 143 3.03 31.94 -11.26
CA ALA A 143 1.59 31.76 -11.29
C ALA A 143 1.12 30.52 -10.50
N ASP A 144 1.99 29.52 -10.34
CA ASP A 144 1.68 28.25 -9.66
C ASP A 144 2.14 28.27 -8.19
N PHE A 145 2.69 29.39 -7.68
CA PHE A 145 3.26 29.46 -6.33
C PHE A 145 2.18 29.52 -5.23
N ASN A 146 2.22 28.56 -4.32
CA ASN A 146 1.27 28.36 -3.21
C ASN A 146 1.86 28.66 -1.82
N GLY A 147 3.18 28.48 -1.63
CA GLY A 147 3.82 28.77 -0.35
C GLY A 147 5.19 28.12 -0.15
N PHE A 148 5.82 28.47 0.96
CA PHE A 148 7.04 27.85 1.47
C PHE A 148 6.73 26.97 2.68
N TYR A 149 7.37 25.82 2.77
CA TYR A 149 7.12 24.80 3.79
C TYR A 149 8.44 24.23 4.29
N ILE A 150 8.40 23.54 5.44
CA ILE A 150 9.52 22.79 5.99
C ILE A 150 9.14 21.32 6.16
N ALA A 151 10.01 20.41 5.74
CA ALA A 151 9.90 18.96 5.87
C ALA A 151 11.12 18.41 6.60
N GLY A 152 11.01 17.29 7.30
CA GLY A 152 12.15 16.76 8.06
C GLY A 152 11.88 15.49 8.85
N GLU A 153 12.93 14.95 9.44
CA GLU A 153 12.92 13.63 10.09
C GLU A 153 12.28 13.63 11.49
N SER A 154 12.37 14.75 12.19
CA SER A 154 12.06 14.82 13.63
C SER A 154 10.73 15.50 13.91
N LYS A 155 9.80 14.81 14.58
CA LYS A 155 8.44 15.31 14.89
C LYS A 155 8.48 16.71 15.53
N PRO A 156 7.65 17.69 15.09
CA PRO A 156 6.48 17.51 14.24
C PRO A 156 6.79 17.57 12.74
N LEU A 157 8.06 17.69 12.34
CA LEU A 157 8.46 17.57 10.94
C LEU A 157 8.15 16.17 10.43
N THR A 158 7.94 16.09 9.12
CA THR A 158 7.68 14.86 8.38
C THR A 158 8.30 14.99 6.99
N TRP A 159 8.69 13.87 6.39
CA TRP A 159 9.09 13.80 4.98
C TRP A 159 7.90 13.60 4.03
N ASP A 160 6.67 13.58 4.56
CA ASP A 160 5.41 13.64 3.82
C ASP A 160 5.22 15.05 3.25
N PHE A 161 5.99 15.36 2.21
CA PHE A 161 6.03 16.68 1.57
C PHE A 161 4.65 17.17 1.16
N VAL A 162 3.72 16.26 0.84
CA VAL A 162 2.45 16.61 0.22
C VAL A 162 1.37 17.01 1.23
N ASN A 163 1.56 16.71 2.52
CA ASN A 163 0.63 17.07 3.59
C ASN A 163 1.24 18.06 4.61
N LEU A 164 2.29 18.79 4.23
CA LEU A 164 2.96 19.75 5.12
C LEU A 164 2.00 20.84 5.62
N GLU A 165 1.13 21.38 4.76
CA GLU A 165 0.16 22.40 5.15
C GLU A 165 -0.85 21.88 6.16
N GLU A 166 -1.42 20.69 5.91
CA GLU A 166 -2.39 20.04 6.81
C GLU A 166 -1.78 19.73 8.18
N ARG A 167 -0.46 19.55 8.23
CA ARG A 167 0.31 19.36 9.47
C ARG A 167 0.81 20.67 10.09
N GLY A 168 0.42 21.82 9.53
CA GLY A 168 0.80 23.13 10.04
C GLY A 168 2.26 23.51 9.79
N LEU A 169 2.92 22.91 8.79
CA LEU A 169 4.34 23.11 8.46
C LEU A 169 4.56 24.18 7.37
N LYS A 170 3.56 25.03 7.13
CA LYS A 170 3.65 26.18 6.23
C LYS A 170 4.37 27.35 6.91
N MET A 171 5.43 27.83 6.30
CA MET A 171 6.19 28.97 6.81
C MET A 171 5.45 30.28 6.58
N GLN A 172 5.56 31.20 7.53
CA GLN A 172 4.87 32.49 7.52
C GLN A 172 5.86 33.63 7.24
N PRO A 173 5.46 34.66 6.48
CA PRO A 173 6.30 35.84 6.27
C PRO A 173 6.55 36.57 7.60
N THR A 174 7.75 37.09 7.78
CA THR A 174 8.11 37.92 8.94
C THR A 174 8.04 39.41 8.60
N SER A 175 8.30 40.27 9.59
CA SER A 175 8.45 41.72 9.37
C SER A 175 9.72 42.08 8.58
N THR A 176 10.70 41.17 8.50
CA THR A 176 11.91 41.37 7.70
C THR A 176 11.66 40.93 6.26
N PRO A 177 11.89 41.80 5.25
CA PRO A 177 11.67 41.44 3.85
C PRO A 177 12.37 40.14 3.45
N HIS A 178 11.67 39.30 2.68
CA HIS A 178 12.16 38.00 2.18
C HIS A 178 12.41 36.92 3.24
N ILE A 179 12.21 37.19 4.53
CA ILE A 179 12.40 36.20 5.59
C ILE A 179 11.07 35.59 6.00
N TYR A 180 11.01 34.26 5.97
CA TYR A 180 9.90 33.43 6.44
C TYR A 180 10.33 32.65 7.68
N SER A 181 9.36 32.33 8.55
CA SER A 181 9.62 31.60 9.78
C SER A 181 8.50 30.63 10.15
N ILE A 182 8.82 29.68 11.02
CA ILE A 182 7.84 28.81 11.68
C ILE A 182 8.36 28.36 13.05
N THR A 183 7.52 28.44 14.07
CA THR A 183 7.82 27.94 15.42
C THR A 183 7.16 26.58 15.63
N LEU A 184 7.94 25.58 16.02
CA LEU A 184 7.50 24.20 16.20
C LEU A 184 7.82 23.72 17.63
N LEU A 185 6.92 22.91 18.21
CA LEU A 185 7.17 22.20 19.46
C LEU A 185 7.87 20.87 19.17
N LEU A 186 9.20 20.86 19.30
CA LEU A 186 10.03 19.67 19.11
C LEU A 186 9.99 18.76 20.34
N ASN A 187 10.26 17.47 20.12
CA ASN A 187 10.17 16.41 21.12
C ASN A 187 8.90 16.49 22.01
N PRO A 188 7.69 16.53 21.43
CA PRO A 188 6.47 16.69 22.20
C PRO A 188 6.26 15.51 23.15
N PHE A 189 5.99 15.80 24.42
CA PHE A 189 5.89 14.82 25.50
C PHE A 189 4.83 15.20 26.51
N ASN A 190 4.16 14.20 27.07
CA ASN A 190 3.16 14.41 28.11
C ASN A 190 3.40 13.42 29.27
N ASP A 191 3.84 13.94 30.41
CA ASP A 191 4.16 13.17 31.63
C ASP A 191 2.99 12.28 32.09
N ALA A 192 1.74 12.68 31.86
CA ALA A 192 0.56 11.88 32.22
C ALA A 192 0.50 10.51 31.50
N GLN A 193 1.29 10.32 30.44
CA GLN A 193 1.36 9.05 29.71
C GLN A 193 2.35 8.03 30.30
N TYR A 194 3.10 8.36 31.36
CA TYR A 194 4.11 7.48 31.98
C TYR A 194 3.59 6.59 33.12
N GLU A 195 2.37 6.84 33.60
CA GLU A 195 1.71 5.95 34.56
C GLU A 195 1.40 4.59 33.93
N ARG A 196 1.27 3.55 34.78
CA ARG A 196 0.78 2.25 34.32
C ARG A 196 -0.59 2.45 33.69
N LYS A 197 -0.69 2.15 32.40
CA LYS A 197 -1.92 2.28 31.63
C LYS A 197 -2.83 1.10 31.91
N HIS A 198 -4.13 1.36 31.86
CA HIS A 198 -5.16 0.37 32.11
C HIS A 198 -6.22 0.43 31.03
N TRP A 199 -6.52 -0.73 30.44
CA TRP A 199 -7.76 -0.95 29.72
C TRP A 199 -8.70 -1.73 30.63
N LYS A 200 -9.89 -1.20 30.86
CA LYS A 200 -11.00 -1.89 31.51
C LYS A 200 -12.18 -1.82 30.56
N LEU A 201 -12.81 -2.97 30.30
CA LEU A 201 -14.01 -3.03 29.47
C LEU A 201 -15.06 -2.04 30.00
N SER A 202 -15.44 -1.08 29.17
CA SER A 202 -16.39 -0.01 29.44
C SER A 202 -17.68 -0.16 28.66
N GLU A 203 -17.63 -0.72 27.45
CA GLU A 203 -18.82 -0.91 26.61
C GLU A 203 -19.55 -2.22 26.91
N ASP A 204 -20.86 -2.22 26.67
CA ASP A 204 -21.66 -3.43 26.76
C ASP A 204 -21.47 -4.30 25.52
N ILE A 205 -20.78 -5.43 25.72
CA ILE A 205 -20.58 -6.48 24.71
C ILE A 205 -21.42 -7.73 25.01
N SER A 206 -22.46 -7.66 25.86
CA SER A 206 -23.26 -8.82 26.28
C SER A 206 -23.88 -9.59 25.13
N ASP A 207 -24.25 -8.85 24.08
CA ASP A 207 -24.95 -9.33 22.88
C ASP A 207 -23.98 -9.86 21.81
N LYS A 208 -22.67 -9.64 22.00
CA LYS A 208 -21.62 -10.17 21.13
C LYS A 208 -21.25 -11.61 21.53
N PRO A 209 -20.60 -12.37 20.63
CA PRO A 209 -20.10 -13.70 20.97
C PRO A 209 -19.09 -13.63 22.12
N LYS A 210 -19.14 -14.60 23.04
CA LYS A 210 -18.29 -14.63 24.24
C LYS A 210 -17.24 -15.72 24.09
N TYR A 211 -15.97 -15.31 24.04
CA TYR A 211 -14.84 -16.22 23.93
C TYR A 211 -14.16 -16.45 25.29
N GLN A 212 -13.80 -17.69 25.56
CA GLN A 212 -12.98 -18.08 26.72
C GLN A 212 -11.99 -19.17 26.32
N SER A 213 -10.80 -19.12 26.90
CA SER A 213 -9.76 -20.13 26.72
C SER A 213 -8.87 -20.26 27.96
N ASP A 214 -7.93 -21.21 27.89
CA ASP A 214 -6.83 -21.36 28.86
C ASP A 214 -5.75 -20.28 28.71
N GLN A 215 -5.82 -19.44 27.68
CA GLN A 215 -4.93 -18.29 27.44
C GLN A 215 -5.68 -16.97 27.72
N ILE A 216 -5.72 -16.57 28.99
CA ILE A 216 -6.45 -15.37 29.45
C ILE A 216 -6.04 -14.10 28.70
N LEU A 217 -4.78 -13.98 28.29
CA LEU A 217 -4.30 -12.88 27.46
C LEU A 217 -5.07 -12.79 26.13
N VAL A 218 -5.29 -13.92 25.45
CA VAL A 218 -6.07 -13.97 24.21
C VAL A 218 -7.51 -13.55 24.47
N ASP A 219 -8.13 -14.06 25.54
CA ASP A 219 -9.52 -13.70 25.92
C ASP A 219 -9.66 -12.20 26.19
N THR A 220 -8.67 -11.61 26.84
CA THR A 220 -8.66 -10.18 27.21
C THR A 220 -8.50 -9.31 25.95
N LEU A 221 -7.59 -9.69 25.04
CA LEU A 221 -7.38 -8.99 23.78
C LEU A 221 -8.55 -9.15 22.81
N TYR A 222 -9.25 -10.28 22.85
CA TYR A 222 -10.51 -10.48 22.14
C TYR A 222 -11.59 -9.50 22.61
N ASN A 223 -11.79 -9.36 23.92
CA ASN A 223 -12.77 -8.43 24.48
C ASN A 223 -12.40 -6.96 24.21
N LEU A 224 -11.11 -6.62 24.29
CA LEU A 224 -10.61 -5.31 23.88
C LEU A 224 -10.96 -5.04 22.41
N SER A 225 -10.67 -5.99 21.53
CA SER A 225 -10.92 -5.81 20.09
C SER A 225 -12.42 -5.73 19.77
N LEU A 226 -13.29 -6.48 20.47
CA LEU A 226 -14.74 -6.35 20.34
C LEU A 226 -15.23 -4.96 20.77
N GLU A 227 -14.72 -4.45 21.90
CA GLU A 227 -15.05 -3.11 22.36
C GLU A 227 -14.63 -2.05 21.34
N GLU A 228 -13.40 -2.14 20.83
CA GLU A 228 -12.91 -1.18 19.84
C GLU A 228 -13.70 -1.26 18.52
N ALA A 229 -14.13 -2.46 18.11
CA ALA A 229 -15.01 -2.64 16.95
C ALA A 229 -16.34 -1.91 17.14
N LEU A 230 -16.97 -2.03 18.32
CA LEU A 230 -18.19 -1.31 18.65
C LEU A 230 -18.00 0.21 18.61
N LYS A 231 -16.90 0.70 19.20
CA LYS A 231 -16.55 2.13 19.19
C LYS A 231 -16.24 2.68 17.79
N ASN A 232 -16.09 1.81 16.79
CA ASN A 232 -15.86 2.17 15.39
C ASN A 232 -17.13 2.04 14.52
N ILE A 233 -18.30 1.87 15.11
CA ILE A 233 -19.58 1.99 14.38
C ILE A 233 -20.09 3.41 14.54
N GLU A 234 -20.27 4.12 13.43
CA GLU A 234 -20.76 5.49 13.39
C GLU A 234 -22.30 5.54 13.54
N PRO A 235 -22.89 6.70 13.89
CA PRO A 235 -24.34 6.85 14.02
C PRO A 235 -25.15 6.51 12.76
N ASP A 236 -24.54 6.65 11.56
CA ASP A 236 -25.16 6.26 10.29
C ASP A 236 -24.95 4.78 9.93
N ASN A 237 -24.52 3.98 10.91
CA ASN A 237 -24.21 2.55 10.82
C ASN A 237 -23.09 2.23 9.82
N THR A 238 -22.22 3.20 9.51
CA THR A 238 -20.99 2.93 8.78
C THR A 238 -19.84 2.58 9.72
N LEU A 239 -18.83 1.90 9.18
CA LEU A 239 -17.61 1.53 9.90
C LEU A 239 -16.57 2.64 9.75
N ARG A 240 -16.16 3.21 10.88
CA ARG A 240 -15.02 4.12 11.01
C ARG A 240 -13.72 3.37 10.81
N THR A 241 -12.81 3.94 10.02
CA THR A 241 -11.49 3.36 9.77
C THR A 241 -10.58 3.35 11.00
N GLY A 242 -10.55 4.41 11.80
CA GLY A 242 -9.72 4.47 13.01
C GLY A 242 -10.02 5.69 13.87
N ALA A 243 -9.45 5.76 15.07
CA ALA A 243 -9.76 6.83 16.02
C ALA A 243 -9.53 8.26 15.48
N LYS A 244 -8.49 8.50 14.68
CA LYS A 244 -8.23 9.76 13.95
C LYS A 244 -8.55 9.70 12.43
N TRP A 245 -9.20 8.63 11.95
CA TRP A 245 -9.50 8.37 10.53
C TRP A 245 -11.01 8.19 10.44
N SER A 246 -11.73 9.30 10.30
CA SER A 246 -13.18 9.27 10.11
C SER A 246 -13.56 8.78 8.71
N GLY A 247 -14.77 8.25 8.59
CA GLY A 247 -15.37 7.90 7.30
C GLY A 247 -15.00 6.51 6.80
N VAL A 248 -15.50 6.20 5.60
CA VAL A 248 -15.44 4.87 4.99
C VAL A 248 -14.45 4.86 3.84
N TRP A 249 -13.47 3.99 3.96
CA TRP A 249 -12.48 3.71 2.92
C TRP A 249 -12.76 2.31 2.36
N THR A 250 -12.77 2.21 1.02
CA THR A 250 -13.09 0.98 0.27
C THR A 250 -12.22 -0.17 0.72
N ARG A 251 -10.90 0.03 0.73
CA ARG A 251 -9.94 -1.01 1.10
C ARG A 251 -10.11 -1.42 2.57
N ASP A 252 -10.27 -0.42 3.44
CA ASP A 252 -10.39 -0.52 4.89
C ASP A 252 -11.51 -1.37 5.38
N VAL A 253 -12.69 -1.03 4.91
CA VAL A 253 -13.85 -1.82 5.21
C VAL A 253 -13.76 -3.20 4.57
N SER A 254 -13.23 -3.31 3.35
CA SER A 254 -13.28 -4.58 2.62
C SER A 254 -12.46 -5.70 3.25
N TYR A 255 -11.18 -5.45 3.54
CA TYR A 255 -10.33 -6.47 4.17
C TYR A 255 -10.76 -6.70 5.65
N SER A 256 -11.24 -5.68 6.37
CA SER A 256 -11.79 -5.86 7.72
C SER A 256 -13.06 -6.75 7.74
N ILE A 257 -13.93 -6.61 6.73
CA ILE A 257 -15.09 -7.50 6.51
C ILE A 257 -14.64 -8.94 6.33
N ILE A 258 -13.62 -9.18 5.50
CA ILE A 258 -13.09 -10.52 5.23
C ILE A 258 -12.53 -11.14 6.52
N LEU A 259 -11.79 -10.36 7.31
CA LEU A 259 -11.18 -10.82 8.55
C LEU A 259 -12.25 -11.16 9.60
N ALA A 260 -13.13 -10.21 9.94
CA ALA A 260 -14.08 -10.39 11.05
C ALA A 260 -15.46 -9.74 10.89
N LEU A 261 -15.59 -8.63 10.17
CA LEU A 261 -16.80 -7.81 10.26
C LEU A 261 -17.99 -8.37 9.46
N ALA A 262 -17.77 -9.27 8.50
CA ALA A 262 -18.86 -9.89 7.75
C ALA A 262 -19.86 -10.64 8.65
N TYR A 263 -19.38 -11.21 9.76
CA TYR A 263 -20.17 -12.03 10.67
C TYR A 263 -20.33 -11.45 12.08
N LEU A 264 -19.59 -10.39 12.42
CA LEU A 264 -19.81 -9.63 13.65
C LEU A 264 -20.78 -8.46 13.44
N GLU A 265 -20.66 -7.76 12.31
CA GLU A 265 -21.42 -6.54 12.01
C GLU A 265 -21.92 -6.54 10.54
N PRO A 266 -22.73 -7.52 10.11
CA PRO A 266 -23.11 -7.69 8.70
C PRO A 266 -23.84 -6.47 8.12
N GLU A 267 -24.71 -5.82 8.90
CA GLU A 267 -25.49 -4.67 8.41
C GLU A 267 -24.66 -3.39 8.34
N ALA A 268 -23.77 -3.15 9.30
CA ALA A 268 -22.82 -2.04 9.22
C ALA A 268 -21.85 -2.22 8.04
N SER A 269 -21.43 -3.47 7.80
CA SER A 269 -20.60 -3.86 6.66
C SER A 269 -21.29 -3.60 5.31
N LYS A 270 -22.55 -4.05 5.14
CA LYS A 270 -23.33 -3.75 3.91
C LYS A 270 -23.51 -2.24 3.71
N THR A 271 -23.84 -1.51 4.78
CA THR A 271 -24.02 -0.05 4.74
C THR A 271 -22.75 0.66 4.30
N SER A 272 -21.61 0.23 4.83
CA SER A 272 -20.30 0.77 4.48
C SER A 272 -19.91 0.44 3.04
N LEU A 273 -20.12 -0.79 2.57
CA LEU A 273 -19.86 -1.16 1.17
C LEU A 273 -20.73 -0.35 0.20
N ARG A 274 -22.01 -0.11 0.52
CA ARG A 274 -22.91 0.75 -0.28
C ARG A 274 -22.41 2.19 -0.38
N ARG A 275 -21.83 2.74 0.70
CA ARG A 275 -21.22 4.08 0.68
C ARG A 275 -20.09 4.21 -0.35
N LYS A 276 -19.44 3.10 -0.71
CA LYS A 276 -18.36 3.03 -1.69
C LYS A 276 -18.81 2.60 -3.08
N VAL A 277 -20.07 2.91 -3.42
CA VAL A 277 -20.64 2.68 -4.75
C VAL A 277 -21.14 3.99 -5.32
N ARG A 278 -20.77 4.28 -6.58
CA ARG A 278 -21.31 5.43 -7.33
C ARG A 278 -21.52 5.04 -8.79
N ASN A 279 -22.67 5.40 -9.35
CA ASN A 279 -23.04 5.08 -10.74
C ASN A 279 -22.89 3.57 -11.07
N LYS A 280 -23.30 2.71 -10.12
CA LYS A 280 -23.17 1.25 -10.17
C LYS A 280 -21.73 0.80 -10.45
N ARG A 281 -20.75 1.43 -9.82
CA ARG A 281 -19.33 1.09 -9.85
C ARG A 281 -18.76 1.22 -8.46
N ILE A 282 -17.72 0.44 -8.19
CA ILE A 282 -16.97 0.52 -6.94
C ILE A 282 -16.11 1.80 -7.00
N VAL A 283 -16.13 2.57 -5.92
CA VAL A 283 -15.31 3.77 -5.75
C VAL A 283 -13.90 3.35 -5.33
N GLN A 284 -12.89 3.81 -6.06
CA GLN A 284 -11.52 3.84 -5.55
C GLN A 284 -11.40 5.03 -4.59
N ASP A 285 -10.79 4.80 -3.43
CA ASP A 285 -10.49 5.89 -2.50
C ASP A 285 -9.54 6.90 -3.12
N THR A 286 -9.51 8.10 -2.54
CA THR A 286 -8.56 9.13 -2.93
C THR A 286 -7.12 8.61 -2.80
N GLY A 287 -6.24 8.96 -3.73
CA GLY A 287 -4.87 8.41 -3.78
C GLY A 287 -4.04 8.97 -4.93
N SER A 288 -2.84 8.42 -5.10
CA SER A 288 -1.81 8.87 -6.05
C SER A 288 -2.38 9.31 -7.40
N GLY A 289 -2.10 10.56 -7.79
CA GLY A 289 -2.41 11.07 -9.13
C GLY A 289 -3.89 11.18 -9.48
N GLY A 290 -4.78 11.20 -8.49
CA GLY A 290 -6.23 11.25 -8.69
C GLY A 290 -6.90 9.89 -8.66
N ALA A 291 -6.37 8.97 -7.86
CA ALA A 291 -6.91 7.65 -7.58
C ALA A 291 -7.08 6.80 -8.85
N TRP A 292 -8.26 6.20 -9.07
CA TRP A 292 -8.47 5.38 -10.25
C TRP A 292 -8.38 6.22 -11.53
N PRO A 293 -7.56 5.78 -12.51
CA PRO A 293 -7.04 4.43 -12.66
C PRO A 293 -5.60 4.21 -12.17
N VAL A 294 -4.93 5.20 -11.58
CA VAL A 294 -3.57 5.07 -11.03
C VAL A 294 -3.53 4.04 -9.90
N SER A 295 -4.46 4.11 -8.95
CA SER A 295 -4.72 3.04 -7.98
C SER A 295 -5.93 2.22 -8.43
N SER A 296 -5.86 0.90 -8.34
CA SER A 296 -6.85 -0.01 -8.96
C SER A 296 -7.32 -1.16 -8.08
N ASP A 297 -6.94 -1.19 -6.81
CA ASP A 297 -7.25 -2.26 -5.87
C ASP A 297 -8.67 -2.18 -5.26
N ARG A 298 -9.52 -1.23 -5.72
CA ARG A 298 -10.96 -1.15 -5.39
C ARG A 298 -11.70 -2.47 -5.53
N THR A 299 -11.20 -3.40 -6.35
CA THR A 299 -11.80 -4.72 -6.54
C THR A 299 -11.76 -5.60 -5.28
N THR A 300 -11.03 -5.20 -4.22
CA THR A 300 -11.10 -5.83 -2.89
C THR A 300 -12.51 -5.82 -2.31
N TRP A 301 -13.30 -4.80 -2.66
CA TRP A 301 -14.72 -4.70 -2.34
C TRP A 301 -15.54 -5.91 -2.82
N VAL A 302 -15.18 -6.49 -3.97
CA VAL A 302 -15.85 -7.68 -4.53
C VAL A 302 -15.70 -8.88 -3.58
N ILE A 303 -14.53 -9.02 -2.97
CA ILE A 303 -14.19 -10.12 -2.07
C ILE A 303 -14.99 -9.98 -0.76
N ALA A 304 -15.07 -8.75 -0.22
CA ALA A 304 -15.85 -8.44 0.97
C ALA A 304 -17.36 -8.64 0.75
N ALA A 305 -17.89 -8.15 -0.38
CA ALA A 305 -19.29 -8.32 -0.75
C ALA A 305 -19.69 -9.79 -0.89
N TRP A 306 -18.80 -10.62 -1.42
CA TRP A 306 -19.00 -12.07 -1.51
C TRP A 306 -18.94 -12.75 -0.15
N GLU A 307 -18.00 -12.36 0.73
CA GLU A 307 -17.94 -12.89 2.09
C GLU A 307 -19.24 -12.61 2.87
N LEU A 308 -19.80 -11.40 2.75
CA LEU A 308 -21.11 -11.05 3.33
C LEU A 308 -22.24 -11.95 2.80
N PHE A 309 -22.25 -12.27 1.50
CA PHE A 309 -23.23 -13.22 0.97
C PHE A 309 -23.07 -14.61 1.59
N LYS A 310 -21.85 -15.14 1.67
CA LYS A 310 -21.61 -16.46 2.26
C LYS A 310 -22.05 -16.53 3.73
N VAL A 311 -21.78 -15.47 4.49
CA VAL A 311 -22.23 -15.35 5.89
C VAL A 311 -23.75 -15.26 5.99
N THR A 312 -24.37 -14.31 5.29
CA THR A 312 -25.78 -13.94 5.50
C THR A 312 -26.78 -14.80 4.71
N GLY A 313 -26.38 -15.35 3.56
CA GLY A 313 -27.27 -16.01 2.61
C GLY A 313 -28.23 -15.06 1.89
N ASP A 314 -28.02 -13.74 1.95
CA ASP A 314 -28.92 -12.73 1.41
C ASP A 314 -28.86 -12.69 -0.13
N THR A 315 -29.88 -13.24 -0.79
CA THR A 315 -29.96 -13.26 -2.26
C THR A 315 -30.26 -11.88 -2.87
N LYS A 316 -30.93 -10.99 -2.12
CA LYS A 316 -31.16 -9.60 -2.60
C LYS A 316 -29.85 -8.83 -2.68
N TRP A 317 -28.93 -9.10 -1.76
CA TRP A 317 -27.57 -8.56 -1.83
C TRP A 317 -26.85 -8.98 -3.11
N ILE A 318 -27.00 -10.24 -3.56
CA ILE A 318 -26.44 -10.70 -4.84
C ILE A 318 -27.01 -9.93 -6.04
N ASP A 319 -28.32 -9.66 -6.03
CA ASP A 319 -28.95 -8.86 -7.09
C ASP A 319 -28.41 -7.42 -7.14
N GLU A 320 -28.13 -6.84 -5.98
CA GLU A 320 -27.59 -5.50 -5.83
C GLU A 320 -26.13 -5.42 -6.33
N ILE A 321 -25.26 -6.34 -5.89
CA ILE A 321 -23.82 -6.27 -6.18
C ILE A 321 -23.46 -6.69 -7.60
N TYR A 322 -24.26 -7.55 -8.25
CA TYR A 322 -23.95 -8.06 -9.58
C TYR A 322 -23.66 -6.96 -10.63
N PRO A 323 -24.56 -5.97 -10.87
CA PRO A 323 -24.28 -4.92 -11.85
C PRO A 323 -23.12 -4.01 -11.42
N ILE A 324 -22.88 -3.85 -10.11
CA ILE A 324 -21.78 -3.03 -9.58
C ILE A 324 -20.43 -3.66 -9.94
N ILE A 325 -20.29 -4.96 -9.65
CA ILE A 325 -19.07 -5.73 -9.93
C ILE A 325 -18.85 -5.78 -11.44
N LYS A 326 -19.88 -6.12 -12.23
CA LYS A 326 -19.76 -6.24 -13.68
C LYS A 326 -19.23 -4.96 -14.32
N ASN A 327 -19.86 -3.82 -14.03
CA ASN A 327 -19.45 -2.53 -14.61
C ASN A 327 -18.02 -2.16 -14.22
N THR A 328 -17.63 -2.47 -12.98
CA THR A 328 -16.27 -2.20 -12.49
C THR A 328 -15.24 -3.04 -13.23
N LEU A 329 -15.45 -4.37 -13.32
CA LEU A 329 -14.53 -5.28 -13.99
C LEU A 329 -14.43 -5.01 -15.51
N ASP A 330 -15.49 -4.56 -16.14
CA ASP A 330 -15.48 -4.21 -17.57
C ASP A 330 -14.70 -2.91 -17.84
N ASP A 331 -14.82 -1.91 -16.97
CA ASP A 331 -14.05 -0.67 -17.09
C ASP A 331 -12.56 -0.90 -16.76
N ASP A 332 -12.28 -1.70 -15.73
CA ASP A 332 -10.91 -2.09 -15.34
C ASP A 332 -10.24 -2.90 -16.45
N PHE A 333 -10.94 -3.85 -17.08
CA PHE A 333 -10.36 -4.63 -18.19
C PHE A 333 -9.99 -3.75 -19.39
N LYS A 334 -10.76 -2.71 -19.70
CA LYS A 334 -10.44 -1.80 -20.80
C LYS A 334 -9.30 -0.85 -20.45
N THR A 335 -9.22 -0.43 -19.20
CA THR A 335 -8.32 0.64 -18.75
C THR A 335 -6.98 0.09 -18.29
N LEU A 336 -6.95 -0.99 -17.52
CA LEU A 336 -5.79 -1.43 -16.75
C LEU A 336 -5.10 -2.68 -17.32
N TYR A 337 -5.81 -3.51 -18.08
CA TYR A 337 -5.28 -4.78 -18.55
C TYR A 337 -4.15 -4.58 -19.57
N ASN A 338 -2.98 -5.14 -19.27
CA ASN A 338 -1.86 -5.19 -20.18
C ASN A 338 -1.83 -6.55 -20.91
N PRO A 339 -2.09 -6.60 -22.23
CA PRO A 339 -2.10 -7.85 -22.99
C PRO A 339 -0.73 -8.50 -23.16
N GLN A 340 0.38 -7.75 -23.02
CA GLN A 340 1.74 -8.27 -23.16
C GLN A 340 2.13 -9.15 -21.97
N THR A 341 1.74 -8.76 -20.77
CA THR A 341 2.05 -9.49 -19.53
C THR A 341 0.89 -10.36 -19.06
N GLY A 342 -0.34 -10.01 -19.41
CA GLY A 342 -1.57 -10.63 -18.91
C GLY A 342 -2.00 -10.14 -17.52
N LEU A 343 -1.36 -9.08 -17.01
CA LEU A 343 -1.62 -8.48 -15.70
C LEU A 343 -2.37 -7.15 -15.83
N TYR A 344 -2.83 -6.62 -14.71
CA TYR A 344 -3.49 -5.32 -14.58
C TYR A 344 -2.49 -4.32 -13.98
N GLY A 345 -2.52 -3.10 -14.52
CA GLY A 345 -1.76 -1.97 -14.02
C GLY A 345 -2.40 -1.30 -12.81
N GLY A 346 -1.60 -0.48 -12.13
CA GLY A 346 -1.99 0.39 -11.03
C GLY A 346 -1.27 0.05 -9.73
N GLU A 347 -1.30 1.00 -8.80
CA GLU A 347 -0.59 1.00 -7.52
C GLU A 347 -0.80 -0.29 -6.70
N SER A 348 0.20 -0.60 -5.89
CA SER A 348 0.18 -1.76 -5.00
C SER A 348 -0.91 -1.60 -3.95
N SER A 349 -1.72 -2.65 -3.76
CA SER A 349 -2.83 -2.61 -2.82
C SER A 349 -2.31 -2.24 -1.44
N PHE A 350 -3.01 -1.29 -0.80
CA PHE A 350 -2.69 -0.74 0.51
C PHE A 350 -1.43 0.11 0.64
N LEU A 351 -0.41 -0.11 -0.18
CA LEU A 351 0.84 0.65 -0.18
C LEU A 351 0.70 1.95 -0.99
N ASP A 352 -0.33 2.74 -0.66
CA ASP A 352 -0.83 3.89 -1.43
C ASP A 352 -0.06 5.21 -1.21
N TRP A 353 1.06 5.14 -0.49
CA TRP A 353 2.05 6.22 -0.42
C TRP A 353 3.25 5.83 -1.25
N ARG A 354 3.28 6.29 -2.51
CA ARG A 354 4.29 5.88 -3.48
C ARG A 354 5.73 6.06 -3.01
N GLU A 355 5.99 7.13 -2.26
CA GLU A 355 7.31 7.48 -1.73
C GLU A 355 7.85 6.40 -0.78
N GLN A 356 6.96 5.56 -0.23
CA GLN A 356 7.31 4.51 0.70
C GLN A 356 7.66 3.18 0.02
N THR A 357 7.22 2.95 -1.22
CA THR A 357 7.26 1.59 -1.80
C THR A 357 7.67 1.53 -3.28
N TYR A 358 7.88 2.69 -3.91
CA TYR A 358 8.42 2.84 -5.25
C TYR A 358 9.69 3.70 -5.26
N PRO A 359 10.56 3.54 -6.27
CA PRO A 359 11.69 4.46 -6.44
C PRO A 359 11.18 5.87 -6.76
N LYS A 360 11.80 6.90 -6.16
CA LYS A 360 11.39 8.31 -6.27
C LYS A 360 11.18 8.83 -7.70
N TRP A 361 11.90 8.27 -8.68
CA TRP A 361 11.78 8.67 -10.09
C TRP A 361 10.44 8.29 -10.74
N MET A 362 9.70 7.31 -10.20
CA MET A 362 8.42 6.87 -10.79
C MET A 362 7.32 7.89 -10.53
N SER A 363 6.81 8.53 -11.58
CA SER A 363 5.64 9.40 -11.53
C SER A 363 4.34 8.62 -11.32
N ASN A 364 3.23 9.32 -11.05
CA ASN A 364 1.89 8.69 -11.01
C ASN A 364 1.52 7.99 -12.31
N ALA A 365 2.01 8.46 -13.46
CA ALA A 365 1.82 7.80 -14.74
C ALA A 365 2.60 6.47 -14.85
N ASP A 366 3.79 6.42 -14.23
CA ASP A 366 4.60 5.21 -14.14
C ASP A 366 4.01 4.19 -13.16
N ILE A 367 3.40 4.67 -12.06
CA ILE A 367 2.71 3.84 -11.07
C ILE A 367 1.46 3.20 -11.69
N TYR A 368 0.67 3.97 -12.45
CA TYR A 368 -0.41 3.43 -13.26
C TYR A 368 0.05 2.28 -14.17
N ALA A 369 1.23 2.40 -14.79
CA ALA A 369 1.78 1.39 -15.68
C ALA A 369 2.36 0.17 -14.94
N SER A 370 2.73 0.33 -13.66
CA SER A 370 3.29 -0.75 -12.84
C SER A 370 2.27 -1.85 -12.55
N GLN A 371 2.71 -3.10 -12.41
CA GLN A 371 1.83 -4.26 -12.22
C GLN A 371 2.19 -4.99 -10.93
N ASN A 372 1.41 -4.72 -9.89
CA ASN A 372 1.72 -5.11 -8.50
C ASN A 372 1.07 -6.44 -8.10
N LEU A 373 1.76 -7.19 -7.24
CA LEU A 373 1.35 -8.54 -6.80
C LEU A 373 -0.01 -8.53 -6.11
N GLY A 374 -0.17 -7.77 -5.02
CA GLY A 374 -1.42 -7.69 -4.25
C GLY A 374 -2.62 -7.28 -5.12
N THR A 375 -2.46 -6.22 -5.90
CA THR A 375 -3.52 -5.69 -6.81
C THR A 375 -3.95 -6.74 -7.83
N ASN A 376 -3.01 -7.46 -8.45
CA ASN A 376 -3.33 -8.54 -9.39
C ASN A 376 -3.95 -9.76 -8.69
N ALA A 377 -3.52 -10.10 -7.46
CA ALA A 377 -4.15 -11.17 -6.68
C ALA A 377 -5.62 -10.86 -6.38
N VAL A 378 -5.93 -9.60 -6.05
CA VAL A 378 -7.31 -9.14 -5.83
C VAL A 378 -8.12 -9.19 -7.13
N HIS A 379 -7.60 -8.67 -8.25
CA HIS A 379 -8.30 -8.76 -9.55
C HIS A 379 -8.58 -10.21 -9.94
N CYS A 380 -7.60 -11.10 -9.73
CA CYS A 380 -7.76 -12.54 -9.99
C CYS A 380 -8.94 -13.10 -9.19
N LYS A 381 -8.98 -12.83 -7.88
CA LYS A 381 -10.04 -13.33 -7.00
C LYS A 381 -11.40 -12.70 -7.33
N ALA A 382 -11.45 -11.40 -7.65
CA ALA A 382 -12.66 -10.70 -8.02
C ALA A 382 -13.29 -11.28 -9.31
N LEU A 383 -12.48 -11.59 -10.33
CA LEU A 383 -12.94 -12.25 -11.55
C LEU A 383 -13.51 -13.65 -11.24
N SER A 384 -12.82 -14.46 -10.44
CA SER A 384 -13.32 -15.78 -10.02
C SER A 384 -14.63 -15.69 -9.24
N ILE A 385 -14.76 -14.71 -8.34
CA ILE A 385 -16.02 -14.49 -7.59
C ILE A 385 -17.14 -14.08 -8.54
N PHE A 386 -16.86 -13.21 -9.52
CA PHE A 386 -17.88 -12.79 -10.47
C PHE A 386 -18.39 -13.96 -11.33
N VAL A 387 -17.52 -14.94 -11.66
CA VAL A 387 -17.93 -16.19 -12.31
C VAL A 387 -18.93 -16.95 -11.43
N GLU A 388 -18.67 -17.11 -10.14
CA GLU A 388 -19.58 -17.80 -9.21
C GLU A 388 -20.92 -17.06 -9.08
N ILE A 389 -20.90 -15.72 -8.95
CA ILE A 389 -22.11 -14.91 -8.91
C ILE A 389 -22.91 -15.06 -10.22
N SER A 390 -22.24 -15.02 -11.38
CA SER A 390 -22.89 -15.18 -12.68
C SER A 390 -23.53 -16.57 -12.85
N LYS A 391 -22.86 -17.64 -12.39
CA LYS A 391 -23.41 -19.00 -12.37
C LYS A 391 -24.67 -19.06 -11.51
N LEU A 392 -24.63 -18.51 -10.29
CA LEU A 392 -25.80 -18.43 -9.40
C LEU A 392 -26.98 -17.67 -10.04
N LYS A 393 -26.71 -16.68 -10.88
CA LYS A 393 -27.72 -15.86 -11.56
C LYS A 393 -28.13 -16.37 -12.94
N GLY A 394 -27.55 -17.46 -13.43
CA GLY A 394 -27.77 -17.95 -14.80
C GLY A 394 -27.37 -16.92 -15.86
N LYS A 395 -26.22 -16.25 -15.68
CA LYS A 395 -25.67 -15.24 -16.59
C LYS A 395 -24.36 -15.71 -17.21
N GLU A 396 -24.01 -15.15 -18.38
CA GLU A 396 -22.75 -15.41 -19.08
C GLU A 396 -21.54 -15.10 -18.20
N TYR A 397 -20.56 -16.00 -18.18
CA TYR A 397 -19.38 -15.91 -17.30
C TYR A 397 -18.06 -16.31 -17.98
N GLN A 398 -18.11 -16.95 -19.15
CA GLN A 398 -17.00 -17.61 -19.82
C GLN A 398 -15.85 -16.64 -20.09
N SER A 399 -16.15 -15.43 -20.56
CA SER A 399 -15.13 -14.40 -20.79
C SER A 399 -14.43 -13.93 -19.50
N TYR A 400 -15.10 -13.96 -18.36
CA TYR A 400 -14.49 -13.62 -17.06
C TYR A 400 -13.70 -14.78 -16.48
N GLU A 401 -14.14 -16.02 -16.72
CA GLU A 401 -13.41 -17.24 -16.37
C GLU A 401 -12.08 -17.32 -17.12
N GLU A 402 -12.09 -17.04 -18.43
CA GLU A 402 -10.86 -16.93 -19.22
C GLU A 402 -9.92 -15.85 -18.68
N ARG A 403 -10.43 -14.68 -18.30
CA ARG A 403 -9.63 -13.60 -17.71
C ARG A 403 -9.02 -14.03 -16.38
N ALA A 404 -9.78 -14.71 -15.52
CA ALA A 404 -9.31 -15.24 -14.24
C ALA A 404 -8.18 -16.26 -14.42
N ILE A 405 -8.31 -17.17 -15.41
CA ILE A 405 -7.27 -18.15 -15.75
C ILE A 405 -6.02 -17.44 -16.27
N LYS A 406 -6.18 -16.45 -17.17
CA LYS A 406 -5.07 -15.69 -17.77
C LYS A 406 -4.28 -14.92 -16.71
N ILE A 407 -4.94 -14.16 -15.83
CA ILE A 407 -4.24 -13.39 -14.79
C ILE A 407 -3.56 -14.32 -13.77
N LYS A 408 -4.19 -15.43 -13.36
CA LYS A 408 -3.55 -16.41 -12.46
C LYS A 408 -2.27 -16.99 -13.07
N LYS A 409 -2.29 -17.30 -14.37
CA LYS A 409 -1.11 -17.76 -15.10
C LYS A 409 -0.05 -16.65 -15.16
N ALA A 410 -0.46 -15.43 -15.48
CA ALA A 410 0.42 -14.27 -15.60
C ALA A 410 1.15 -13.93 -14.30
N ILE A 411 0.46 -13.97 -13.14
CA ILE A 411 1.10 -13.78 -11.82
C ILE A 411 2.20 -14.82 -11.61
N ASN A 412 1.88 -16.09 -11.88
CA ASN A 412 2.81 -17.21 -11.70
C ASN A 412 4.02 -17.21 -12.64
N SER A 413 3.89 -16.64 -13.84
CA SER A 413 4.97 -16.57 -14.83
C SER A 413 5.83 -15.33 -14.71
N ASN A 414 5.22 -14.18 -14.41
CA ASN A 414 5.91 -12.89 -14.48
C ASN A 414 6.42 -12.38 -13.13
N LEU A 415 5.79 -12.77 -12.01
CA LEU A 415 6.14 -12.23 -10.69
C LEU A 415 6.94 -13.21 -9.82
N TRP A 416 7.20 -14.44 -10.26
CA TRP A 416 7.88 -15.45 -9.43
C TRP A 416 9.40 -15.28 -9.41
N LEU A 417 9.99 -14.96 -8.25
CA LEU A 417 11.44 -14.90 -8.05
C LEU A 417 11.99 -16.29 -7.73
N LYS A 418 12.30 -17.09 -8.76
CA LYS A 418 12.71 -18.50 -8.61
C LYS A 418 13.80 -18.74 -7.55
N PHE A 419 14.82 -17.89 -7.50
CA PHE A 419 15.94 -18.03 -6.55
C PHE A 419 15.57 -17.66 -5.11
N LYS A 420 14.71 -16.65 -4.93
CA LYS A 420 14.21 -16.24 -3.62
C LYS A 420 13.12 -17.20 -3.10
N GLY A 421 12.39 -17.84 -4.00
CA GLY A 421 11.36 -18.82 -3.68
C GLY A 421 10.05 -18.21 -3.16
N TYR A 422 9.80 -16.96 -3.55
CA TYR A 422 8.60 -16.18 -3.31
C TYR A 422 8.36 -15.23 -4.53
N TYR A 423 7.29 -14.45 -4.55
CA TYR A 423 6.98 -13.48 -5.61
C TYR A 423 7.64 -12.11 -5.37
N GLY A 424 8.01 -11.41 -6.44
CA GLY A 424 8.45 -10.02 -6.36
C GLY A 424 7.27 -9.05 -6.22
N HIS A 425 7.54 -7.89 -5.65
CA HIS A 425 6.54 -6.83 -5.38
C HIS A 425 5.76 -6.44 -6.64
N CYS A 426 6.45 -6.12 -7.74
CA CYS A 426 5.81 -5.60 -8.95
C CYS A 426 6.69 -5.67 -10.21
N LEU A 427 6.06 -5.55 -11.37
CA LEU A 427 6.72 -5.15 -12.61
C LEU A 427 6.71 -3.63 -12.76
N TYR A 428 7.86 -3.03 -13.07
CA TYR A 428 8.06 -1.58 -13.25
C TYR A 428 9.10 -1.29 -14.34
N GLY A 429 9.24 -0.04 -14.81
CA GLY A 429 10.19 0.31 -15.90
C GLY A 429 9.56 0.93 -17.15
N LYS A 430 8.36 1.52 -17.01
CA LYS A 430 7.57 2.16 -18.09
C LYS A 430 7.08 1.14 -19.14
N ASN A 431 7.91 0.82 -20.14
CA ASN A 431 7.53 -0.05 -21.26
C ASN A 431 8.25 -1.41 -21.24
N ASP A 432 9.52 -1.44 -20.80
CA ASP A 432 10.31 -2.66 -20.74
C ASP A 432 10.46 -3.07 -19.28
N PHE A 433 9.56 -3.93 -18.81
CA PHE A 433 9.41 -4.21 -17.39
C PHE A 433 10.59 -4.99 -16.79
N LEU A 434 10.97 -4.60 -15.57
CA LEU A 434 11.80 -5.36 -14.63
C LEU A 434 10.92 -5.86 -13.48
N LEU A 435 11.22 -7.07 -13.01
CA LEU A 435 10.64 -7.60 -11.77
C LEU A 435 11.41 -7.03 -10.57
N SER A 436 10.68 -6.32 -9.72
CA SER A 436 11.18 -5.83 -8.43
C SER A 436 11.61 -7.00 -7.52
N PRO A 437 12.81 -6.96 -6.92
CA PRO A 437 13.34 -8.05 -6.08
C PRO A 437 12.76 -8.06 -4.65
N PHE A 438 11.92 -7.08 -4.31
CA PHE A 438 11.37 -6.89 -2.97
C PHE A 438 10.23 -7.88 -2.69
N PHE A 439 10.19 -8.41 -1.46
CA PHE A 439 9.07 -9.15 -0.90
C PHE A 439 7.97 -8.16 -0.50
N GLU A 440 6.69 -8.53 -0.71
CA GLU A 440 5.52 -7.74 -0.31
C GLU A 440 4.50 -8.65 0.40
N ALA A 441 4.29 -8.42 1.70
CA ALA A 441 3.69 -9.43 2.58
C ALA A 441 2.19 -9.68 2.35
N LEU A 442 1.41 -8.66 2.00
CA LEU A 442 -0.02 -8.81 1.77
C LEU A 442 -0.25 -9.57 0.47
N GLY A 443 0.35 -9.16 -0.65
CA GLY A 443 0.22 -9.86 -1.94
C GLY A 443 0.66 -11.31 -1.87
N GLU A 444 1.75 -11.61 -1.15
CA GLU A 444 2.17 -12.98 -0.86
C GLU A 444 1.08 -13.76 -0.12
N SER A 445 0.55 -13.19 0.97
CA SER A 445 -0.57 -13.78 1.72
C SER A 445 -1.79 -14.05 0.83
N LEU A 446 -2.16 -13.10 -0.02
CA LEU A 446 -3.30 -13.21 -0.92
C LEU A 446 -3.08 -14.28 -2.00
N THR A 447 -1.85 -14.46 -2.51
CA THR A 447 -1.58 -15.53 -3.48
C THR A 447 -1.79 -16.93 -2.88
N LEU A 448 -1.50 -17.08 -1.59
CA LEU A 448 -1.74 -18.32 -0.84
C LEU A 448 -3.22 -18.49 -0.52
N LEU A 449 -3.87 -17.44 -0.02
CA LEU A 449 -5.28 -17.51 0.39
C LEU A 449 -6.23 -17.69 -0.79
N PHE A 450 -5.91 -17.14 -1.96
CA PHE A 450 -6.71 -17.25 -3.18
C PHE A 450 -6.28 -18.39 -4.12
N ASP A 451 -5.39 -19.27 -3.66
CA ASP A 451 -4.92 -20.44 -4.41
C ASP A 451 -4.31 -20.06 -5.77
N ILE A 452 -3.64 -18.90 -5.84
CA ILE A 452 -2.85 -18.47 -7.00
C ILE A 452 -1.53 -19.23 -7.00
N ALA A 453 -0.87 -19.30 -5.84
CA ALA A 453 0.28 -20.16 -5.61
C ALA A 453 -0.17 -21.62 -5.44
N ASP A 454 0.48 -22.53 -6.16
CA ASP A 454 0.30 -23.96 -5.90
C ASP A 454 0.91 -24.37 -4.54
N THR A 455 0.56 -25.56 -4.05
CA THR A 455 1.03 -26.05 -2.74
C THR A 455 2.56 -26.09 -2.60
N LYS A 456 3.32 -26.31 -3.68
CA LYS A 456 4.79 -26.31 -3.62
C LYS A 456 5.32 -24.89 -3.43
N ARG A 457 4.79 -23.93 -4.20
CA ARG A 457 5.12 -22.51 -4.05
C ARG A 457 4.72 -22.00 -2.67
N ALA A 458 3.51 -22.31 -2.19
CA ALA A 458 3.04 -21.88 -0.88
C ALA A 458 3.98 -22.31 0.27
N LYS A 459 4.44 -23.56 0.26
CA LYS A 459 5.45 -24.05 1.23
C LYS A 459 6.81 -23.34 1.08
N SER A 460 7.23 -23.08 -0.16
CA SER A 460 8.47 -22.32 -0.42
C SER A 460 8.36 -20.90 0.13
N ILE A 461 7.25 -20.22 -0.12
CA ILE A 461 6.98 -18.85 0.34
C ILE A 461 7.04 -18.80 1.88
N LEU A 462 6.24 -19.62 2.57
CA LEU A 462 6.18 -19.62 4.04
C LEU A 462 7.53 -19.94 4.70
N SER A 463 8.33 -20.81 4.08
CA SER A 463 9.64 -21.19 4.63
C SER A 463 10.77 -20.22 4.30
N LYS A 464 10.60 -19.30 3.34
CA LYS A 464 11.65 -18.40 2.86
C LYS A 464 11.33 -16.91 3.00
N ALA A 465 10.07 -16.55 3.22
CA ALA A 465 9.68 -15.17 3.46
C ALA A 465 10.49 -14.56 4.62
N PRO A 466 11.04 -13.35 4.45
CA PRO A 466 11.84 -12.69 5.48
C PRO A 466 10.93 -12.24 6.63
N LEU A 467 11.14 -12.78 7.83
CA LEU A 467 10.39 -12.38 9.03
C LEU A 467 11.32 -11.73 10.04
N THR A 468 10.99 -10.48 10.41
CA THR A 468 11.75 -9.70 11.39
C THR A 468 11.33 -10.04 12.83
N PRO A 469 12.08 -9.64 13.87
CA PRO A 469 11.77 -10.02 15.24
C PRO A 469 10.36 -9.67 15.71
N PHE A 470 9.78 -8.58 15.20
CA PHE A 470 8.45 -8.09 15.59
C PHE A 470 7.34 -8.49 14.62
N GLY A 471 7.62 -9.22 13.54
CA GLY A 471 6.62 -9.69 12.57
C GLY A 471 7.06 -9.60 11.12
N THR A 472 6.12 -9.81 10.21
CA THR A 472 6.33 -9.59 8.77
C THR A 472 6.27 -8.10 8.46
N THR A 473 7.30 -7.56 7.82
CA THR A 473 7.27 -6.17 7.33
C THR A 473 6.41 -6.09 6.08
N CYS A 474 5.86 -4.91 5.80
CA CYS A 474 5.02 -4.71 4.61
C CYS A 474 5.81 -4.96 3.32
N ILE A 475 7.04 -4.46 3.25
CA ILE A 475 8.03 -4.76 2.21
C ILE A 475 9.37 -5.20 2.83
N TYR A 476 10.17 -5.97 2.10
CA TYR A 476 11.54 -6.34 2.52
C TYR A 476 12.46 -6.64 1.32
N PRO A 477 13.77 -6.26 1.36
CA PRO A 477 14.40 -5.38 2.35
C PRO A 477 13.77 -3.98 2.36
N GLN A 478 14.07 -3.17 3.36
CA GLN A 478 13.57 -1.80 3.43
C GLN A 478 14.29 -0.89 2.42
N LEU A 479 13.65 0.21 2.04
CA LEU A 479 14.25 1.27 1.25
C LEU A 479 15.04 2.23 2.16
N PRO A 480 16.28 2.61 1.78
CA PRO A 480 17.11 3.49 2.60
C PRO A 480 16.62 4.93 2.57
N GLY A 481 16.74 5.64 3.71
CA GLY A 481 16.42 7.07 3.80
C GLY A 481 14.92 7.39 3.71
N ILE A 482 14.04 6.40 3.92
CA ILE A 482 12.59 6.57 3.96
C ILE A 482 12.11 6.23 5.37
N PRO A 483 11.40 7.14 6.06
CA PRO A 483 10.97 6.93 7.43
C PRO A 483 9.87 5.86 7.53
N PRO A 484 9.71 5.23 8.71
CA PRO A 484 8.76 4.12 8.90
C PRO A 484 7.30 4.51 8.64
N TYR A 485 6.64 3.78 7.73
CA TYR A 485 5.18 3.74 7.61
C TYR A 485 4.77 2.47 6.86
N HIS A 486 4.81 2.49 5.52
CA HIS A 486 4.73 1.27 4.71
C HIS A 486 6.13 0.66 4.54
N ASN A 487 7.13 1.50 4.21
CA ASN A 487 8.53 1.12 4.33
C ASN A 487 8.86 0.94 5.80
N ASN A 488 9.69 -0.04 6.12
CA ASN A 488 10.20 -0.22 7.48
C ASN A 488 9.11 -0.31 8.56
N GLY A 489 7.93 -0.77 8.14
CA GLY A 489 6.74 -0.85 8.96
C GLY A 489 6.18 -2.26 9.00
N ILE A 490 5.55 -2.58 10.12
CA ILE A 490 4.75 -3.80 10.32
C ILE A 490 3.32 -3.36 10.62
N TRP A 491 2.38 -3.83 9.80
CA TRP A 491 0.95 -3.53 9.96
C TRP A 491 0.24 -4.77 10.49
N PRO A 492 -0.42 -4.73 11.68
CA PRO A 492 -1.02 -5.92 12.28
C PRO A 492 -2.06 -6.63 11.40
N PHE A 493 -2.74 -5.91 10.52
CA PHE A 493 -3.69 -6.55 9.60
C PHE A 493 -2.98 -7.37 8.50
N VAL A 494 -1.83 -6.90 8.00
CA VAL A 494 -1.00 -7.65 7.05
C VAL A 494 -0.47 -8.90 7.73
N GLN A 495 -0.01 -8.77 8.98
CA GLN A 495 0.36 -9.90 9.83
C GLN A 495 -0.80 -10.89 10.00
N ALA A 496 -2.04 -10.41 10.18
CA ALA A 496 -3.21 -11.27 10.28
C ALA A 496 -3.43 -12.08 8.99
N TYR A 497 -3.36 -11.47 7.80
CA TYR A 497 -3.43 -12.19 6.52
C TYR A 497 -2.31 -13.21 6.36
N TRP A 498 -1.09 -12.87 6.77
CA TRP A 498 0.04 -13.80 6.77
C TRP A 498 -0.20 -14.99 7.71
N ASN A 499 -0.78 -14.75 8.90
CA ASN A 499 -1.16 -15.80 9.84
C ASN A 499 -2.23 -16.72 9.25
N LEU A 500 -3.23 -16.17 8.54
CA LEU A 500 -4.23 -16.98 7.84
C LEU A 500 -3.59 -17.87 6.76
N ALA A 501 -2.62 -17.35 6.02
CA ALA A 501 -1.88 -18.11 5.03
C ALA A 501 -1.05 -19.23 5.67
N ALA A 502 -0.35 -18.94 6.77
CA ALA A 502 0.39 -19.92 7.55
C ALA A 502 -0.52 -21.01 8.13
N ALA A 503 -1.70 -20.65 8.63
CA ALA A 503 -2.70 -21.59 9.13
C ALA A 503 -3.24 -22.49 8.00
N LYS A 504 -3.62 -21.92 6.84
CA LYS A 504 -4.11 -22.67 5.67
C LYS A 504 -3.15 -23.77 5.23
N TYR A 505 -1.85 -23.48 5.22
CA TYR A 505 -0.79 -24.42 4.83
C TYR A 505 -0.10 -25.13 6.00
N LYS A 506 -0.58 -24.91 7.23
CA LYS A 506 -0.17 -25.63 8.45
C LYS A 506 1.33 -25.50 8.74
N ASN A 507 1.87 -24.28 8.62
CA ASN A 507 3.23 -23.95 9.07
C ASN A 507 3.18 -23.38 10.50
N GLU A 508 3.54 -24.21 11.48
CA GLU A 508 3.37 -23.89 12.90
C GLU A 508 4.32 -22.80 13.38
N ALA A 509 5.57 -22.83 12.91
CA ALA A 509 6.59 -21.88 13.33
C ALA A 509 6.26 -20.45 12.88
N VAL A 510 5.85 -20.30 11.62
CA VAL A 510 5.41 -19.02 11.06
C VAL A 510 4.14 -18.52 11.77
N LEU A 511 3.16 -19.40 11.97
CA LEU A 511 1.92 -19.04 12.64
C LEU A 511 2.16 -18.60 14.10
N ASN A 512 2.98 -19.32 14.86
CA ASN A 512 3.27 -18.99 16.25
C ASN A 512 4.00 -17.63 16.37
N HIS A 513 4.98 -17.38 15.50
CA HIS A 513 5.65 -16.08 15.45
C HIS A 513 4.69 -14.93 15.11
N GLY A 514 3.82 -15.12 14.13
CA GLY A 514 2.87 -14.09 13.73
C GLY A 514 1.73 -13.83 14.73
N LEU A 515 1.26 -14.87 15.44
CA LEU A 515 0.34 -14.70 16.58
C LEU A 515 1.02 -13.90 17.70
N ALA A 516 2.29 -14.19 17.97
CA ALA A 516 3.04 -13.49 18.99
C ALA A 516 3.27 -12.01 18.64
N SER A 517 3.59 -11.69 17.39
CA SER A 517 3.70 -10.32 16.88
C SER A 517 2.43 -9.49 17.17
N MET A 518 1.24 -10.04 16.86
CA MET A 518 -0.05 -9.36 17.11
C MET A 518 -0.43 -9.23 18.58
N TYR A 519 -0.30 -10.30 19.38
CA TYR A 519 -0.67 -10.23 20.79
C TYR A 519 0.29 -9.36 21.60
N ARG A 520 1.59 -9.35 21.23
CA ARG A 520 2.59 -8.46 21.83
C ARG A 520 2.21 -7.00 21.62
N SER A 521 1.94 -6.57 20.38
CA SER A 521 1.63 -5.17 20.09
C SER A 521 0.33 -4.72 20.78
N ALA A 522 -0.79 -5.42 20.56
CA ALA A 522 -2.07 -5.06 21.16
C ALA A 522 -2.02 -5.09 22.71
N GLY A 523 -1.30 -6.06 23.27
CA GLY A 523 -1.15 -6.22 24.71
C GLY A 523 -0.30 -5.15 25.37
N LEU A 524 0.87 -4.81 24.80
CA LEU A 524 1.71 -3.74 25.33
C LEU A 524 1.06 -2.36 25.14
N PHE A 525 0.36 -2.14 24.03
CA PHE A 525 -0.16 -0.81 23.68
C PHE A 525 -1.57 -0.55 24.22
N LEU A 526 -2.25 -1.59 24.71
CA LEU A 526 -3.65 -1.54 25.17
C LEU A 526 -4.63 -1.04 24.10
N SER A 527 -4.30 -1.26 22.82
CA SER A 527 -5.15 -0.93 21.68
C SER A 527 -4.63 -1.64 20.42
N ASN A 528 -5.49 -1.89 19.45
CA ASN A 528 -5.07 -2.32 18.12
C ASN A 528 -4.62 -1.11 17.29
N TYR A 529 -3.30 -0.91 17.20
CA TYR A 529 -2.70 0.16 16.40
C TYR A 529 -2.62 -0.19 14.90
N GLU A 530 -2.55 0.84 14.05
CA GLU A 530 -2.46 0.69 12.59
C GLU A 530 -1.13 0.08 12.14
N ASN A 531 -0.02 0.56 12.69
CA ASN A 531 1.33 0.13 12.31
C ASN A 531 2.33 0.24 13.47
N MET A 532 3.51 -0.36 13.28
CA MET A 532 4.66 -0.25 14.17
C MET A 532 5.97 -0.23 13.38
N VAL A 533 7.02 0.35 13.95
CA VAL A 533 8.37 0.41 13.37
C VAL A 533 9.00 -0.98 13.37
N ALA A 534 9.59 -1.41 12.26
CA ALA A 534 10.10 -2.78 12.12
C ALA A 534 11.33 -3.07 13.00
N GLU A 535 12.19 -2.09 13.27
CA GLU A 535 13.41 -2.28 14.05
C GLU A 535 13.17 -2.53 15.54
N ASN A 536 12.18 -1.87 16.13
CA ASN A 536 11.99 -1.84 17.58
C ASN A 536 10.57 -2.27 18.01
N GLY A 537 9.68 -2.46 17.04
CA GLY A 537 8.29 -2.84 17.27
C GLY A 537 7.48 -1.76 17.98
N ASP A 538 7.89 -0.50 18.02
CA ASP A 538 7.16 0.56 18.70
C ASP A 538 6.06 1.16 17.80
N PHE A 539 4.91 1.53 18.38
CA PHE A 539 3.85 2.23 17.63
C PHE A 539 4.24 3.70 17.37
N ALA A 540 5.12 4.26 18.19
CA ALA A 540 5.67 5.58 17.99
C ALA A 540 6.96 5.49 17.15
N GLY A 541 7.13 6.45 16.24
CA GLY A 541 8.24 6.48 15.29
C GLY A 541 7.80 6.27 13.84
N THR A 542 6.55 5.88 13.61
CA THR A 542 5.94 5.92 12.28
C THR A 542 5.40 7.31 11.92
N GLU A 543 5.32 7.60 10.63
CA GLU A 543 4.87 8.89 10.06
C GLU A 543 3.45 9.27 10.51
N ILE A 544 2.53 8.31 10.44
CA ILE A 544 1.15 8.41 10.96
C ILE A 544 0.70 7.06 11.54
N ASN A 545 -0.16 7.12 12.56
CA ASN A 545 -0.64 5.92 13.25
C ASN A 545 -1.91 6.17 14.07
N SER A 546 -2.88 5.25 13.93
CA SER A 546 -4.13 5.19 14.68
C SER A 546 -4.12 4.14 15.79
N HIS A 547 -4.67 4.49 16.95
CA HIS A 547 -5.24 3.48 17.86
C HIS A 547 -6.68 3.14 17.41
N ARG A 548 -7.25 2.01 17.84
CA ARG A 548 -8.54 1.51 17.33
C ARG A 548 -8.60 1.43 15.80
N MET A 549 -7.54 0.94 15.15
CA MET A 549 -7.54 0.80 13.69
C MET A 549 -8.41 -0.39 13.27
N LEU A 550 -9.44 -0.15 12.45
CA LEU A 550 -10.48 -1.12 12.06
C LEU A 550 -9.90 -2.45 11.58
N TRP A 551 -8.87 -2.37 10.76
CA TRP A 551 -8.11 -3.47 10.22
C TRP A 551 -7.44 -4.34 11.26
N SER A 552 -6.72 -3.70 12.18
CA SER A 552 -5.95 -4.36 13.21
C SER A 552 -6.89 -4.99 14.25
N ILE A 553 -8.00 -4.31 14.55
CA ILE A 553 -9.12 -4.86 15.33
C ILE A 553 -9.63 -6.14 14.68
N ALA A 554 -10.01 -6.07 13.39
CA ALA A 554 -10.53 -7.23 12.66
C ALA A 554 -9.48 -8.35 12.55
N GLY A 555 -8.21 -8.00 12.39
CA GLY A 555 -7.08 -8.93 12.36
C GLY A 555 -6.96 -9.72 13.66
N ASN A 556 -6.99 -9.02 14.81
CA ASN A 556 -6.93 -9.65 16.14
C ASN A 556 -8.10 -10.63 16.34
N LEU A 557 -9.33 -10.18 16.05
CA LEU A 557 -10.54 -11.00 16.12
C LEU A 557 -10.44 -12.23 15.20
N ALA A 558 -9.87 -12.08 14.00
CA ALA A 558 -9.68 -13.20 13.07
C ALA A 558 -8.78 -14.31 13.61
N MET A 559 -7.86 -14.03 14.54
CA MET A 559 -7.05 -15.09 15.16
C MET A 559 -7.93 -16.05 15.98
N VAL A 560 -8.96 -15.55 16.65
CA VAL A 560 -9.95 -16.40 17.32
C VAL A 560 -10.83 -17.11 16.31
N PHE A 561 -11.53 -16.36 15.45
CA PHE A 561 -12.55 -16.93 14.57
C PHE A 561 -11.97 -17.80 13.44
N ARG A 562 -10.98 -17.29 12.71
CA ARG A 562 -10.46 -17.92 11.49
C ARG A 562 -9.34 -18.92 11.75
N VAL A 563 -8.53 -18.71 12.81
CA VAL A 563 -7.40 -19.60 13.13
C VAL A 563 -7.79 -20.61 14.20
N PHE A 564 -8.11 -20.17 15.41
CA PHE A 564 -8.37 -21.08 16.52
C PHE A 564 -9.68 -21.84 16.42
N LEU A 565 -10.74 -21.23 15.90
CA LEU A 565 -12.01 -21.92 15.60
C LEU A 565 -12.08 -22.42 14.16
N GLY A 566 -11.19 -21.93 13.29
CA GLY A 566 -11.09 -22.41 11.91
C GLY A 566 -12.28 -22.08 11.02
N MET A 567 -13.01 -20.99 11.32
CA MET A 567 -14.28 -20.67 10.68
C MET A 567 -14.10 -20.22 9.22
N HIS A 568 -14.74 -20.96 8.33
CA HIS A 568 -14.71 -20.71 6.88
C HIS A 568 -16.12 -20.79 6.31
N PHE A 569 -16.63 -19.67 5.79
CA PHE A 569 -17.98 -19.58 5.25
C PHE A 569 -17.97 -19.94 3.76
N GLU A 570 -18.93 -20.75 3.37
CA GLU A 570 -19.24 -21.13 1.98
C GLU A 570 -20.74 -20.97 1.70
N VAL A 571 -21.14 -21.11 0.44
CA VAL A 571 -22.55 -20.97 0.03
C VAL A 571 -23.44 -22.02 0.71
N ASP A 572 -22.91 -23.22 0.90
CA ASP A 572 -23.59 -24.39 1.48
C ASP A 572 -23.54 -24.43 3.02
N GLY A 573 -22.70 -23.63 3.68
CA GLY A 573 -22.71 -23.50 5.13
C GLY A 573 -21.42 -22.95 5.74
N LEU A 574 -21.24 -23.20 7.03
CA LEU A 574 -20.08 -22.81 7.83
C LEU A 574 -19.23 -24.03 8.18
N TYR A 575 -17.97 -24.03 7.71
CA TYR A 575 -16.96 -25.03 7.99
C TYR A 575 -16.06 -24.62 9.15
N PHE A 576 -15.60 -25.62 9.92
CA PHE A 576 -14.65 -25.42 11.01
C PHE A 576 -13.41 -26.29 10.78
N ASN A 577 -12.26 -25.65 10.59
CA ASN A 577 -10.96 -26.31 10.44
C ASN A 577 -9.93 -25.68 11.39
N PRO A 578 -10.02 -25.90 12.71
CA PRO A 578 -9.12 -25.29 13.69
C PRO A 578 -7.64 -25.58 13.37
N VAL A 579 -6.79 -24.56 13.51
CA VAL A 579 -5.33 -24.68 13.39
C VAL A 579 -4.70 -24.06 14.62
N ILE A 580 -4.36 -24.89 15.59
CA ILE A 580 -3.93 -24.44 16.91
C ILE A 580 -2.50 -24.91 17.18
N PRO A 581 -1.52 -24.00 17.26
CA PRO A 581 -0.16 -24.37 17.66
C PRO A 581 -0.16 -24.99 19.06
N LYS A 582 0.77 -25.92 19.31
CA LYS A 582 0.88 -26.62 20.60
C LYS A 582 1.03 -25.68 21.79
N ALA A 583 1.70 -24.54 21.62
CA ALA A 583 1.85 -23.52 22.66
C ALA A 583 0.50 -22.94 23.15
N TYR A 584 -0.55 -23.02 22.32
CA TYR A 584 -1.92 -22.60 22.62
C TYR A 584 -2.85 -23.79 22.93
N SER A 585 -2.30 -24.95 23.29
CA SER A 585 -3.10 -26.12 23.70
C SER A 585 -4.04 -25.79 24.86
N GLY A 586 -5.16 -26.50 24.92
CA GLY A 586 -6.17 -26.31 25.95
C GLY A 586 -7.58 -26.40 25.39
N THR A 587 -8.53 -25.97 26.20
CA THR A 587 -9.92 -25.81 25.79
C THR A 587 -10.19 -24.36 25.45
N ARG A 588 -11.01 -24.14 24.41
CA ARG A 588 -11.55 -22.83 24.07
C ARG A 588 -13.01 -22.93 23.69
N GLU A 589 -13.78 -21.95 24.11
CA GLU A 589 -15.22 -21.90 23.96
C GLU A 589 -15.62 -20.55 23.35
N LEU A 590 -16.53 -20.59 22.39
CA LEU A 590 -17.23 -19.42 21.88
C LEU A 590 -18.73 -19.67 22.07
N SER A 591 -19.41 -18.81 22.81
CA SER A 591 -20.86 -18.90 22.99
C SER A 591 -21.58 -17.72 22.35
N ASN A 592 -22.87 -17.91 22.05
CA ASN A 592 -23.73 -16.89 21.46
C ASN A 592 -23.26 -16.39 20.08
N PHE A 593 -22.66 -17.26 19.25
CA PHE A 593 -22.29 -16.89 17.88
C PHE A 593 -23.51 -16.93 16.96
N GLN A 594 -23.89 -15.80 16.37
CA GLN A 594 -25.04 -15.74 15.47
C GLN A 594 -24.63 -16.15 14.05
N TYR A 595 -25.31 -17.14 13.50
CA TYR A 595 -25.15 -17.57 12.11
C TYR A 595 -26.52 -17.80 11.46
N ARG A 596 -26.96 -16.83 10.66
CA ARG A 596 -28.26 -16.85 9.99
C ARG A 596 -29.41 -17.05 11.00
N LYS A 597 -30.10 -18.19 10.95
CA LYS A 597 -31.20 -18.52 11.86
C LYS A 597 -30.74 -19.32 13.08
N ALA A 598 -29.45 -19.60 13.21
CA ALA A 598 -28.86 -20.38 14.28
C ALA A 598 -28.08 -19.50 15.26
N THR A 599 -28.12 -19.88 16.53
CA THR A 599 -27.17 -19.44 17.55
C THR A 599 -26.28 -20.61 17.89
N VAL A 600 -24.97 -20.44 17.74
CA VAL A 600 -23.98 -21.51 17.80
C VAL A 600 -23.09 -21.31 19.01
N ASP A 601 -23.01 -22.35 19.84
CA ASP A 601 -21.99 -22.51 20.88
C ASP A 601 -20.94 -23.52 20.35
N ILE A 602 -19.66 -23.15 20.40
CA ILE A 602 -18.54 -23.90 19.83
C ILE A 602 -17.53 -24.17 20.94
N THR A 603 -17.15 -25.43 21.12
CA THR A 603 -16.05 -25.85 21.98
C THR A 603 -14.99 -26.55 21.14
N VAL A 604 -13.74 -26.11 21.25
CA VAL A 604 -12.59 -26.77 20.61
C VAL A 604 -11.61 -27.22 21.68
N ILE A 605 -11.33 -28.52 21.76
CA ILE A 605 -10.43 -29.11 22.74
C ILE A 605 -9.14 -29.58 22.06
N GLY A 606 -8.00 -29.21 22.63
CA GLY A 606 -6.68 -29.69 22.21
C GLY A 606 -5.92 -28.71 21.32
N TYR A 607 -4.96 -29.27 20.57
CA TYR A 607 -4.10 -28.57 19.60
C TYR A 607 -3.88 -29.42 18.34
N GLY A 608 -3.30 -28.81 17.32
CA GLY A 608 -3.09 -29.45 16.01
C GLY A 608 -3.99 -28.86 14.92
N SER A 609 -3.94 -29.48 13.74
CA SER A 609 -4.73 -29.08 12.57
C SER A 609 -5.64 -30.21 12.05
N LYS A 610 -5.79 -31.28 12.84
CA LYS A 610 -6.55 -32.49 12.47
C LYS A 610 -7.59 -32.77 13.54
N ILE A 611 -8.83 -32.90 13.10
CA ILE A 611 -9.98 -33.22 13.96
C ILE A 611 -9.95 -34.73 14.24
N LYS A 612 -9.96 -35.08 15.53
CA LYS A 612 -10.10 -36.47 16.03
C LYS A 612 -11.56 -36.87 16.10
N SER A 613 -12.41 -36.01 16.64
CA SER A 613 -13.84 -36.25 16.79
C SER A 613 -14.62 -34.94 16.69
N VAL A 614 -15.88 -35.04 16.29
CA VAL A 614 -16.80 -33.90 16.29
C VAL A 614 -18.21 -34.36 16.65
N THR A 615 -18.87 -33.55 17.46
CA THR A 615 -20.24 -33.77 17.93
C THR A 615 -21.05 -32.50 17.67
N LEU A 616 -22.22 -32.65 17.06
CA LEU A 616 -23.19 -31.58 16.86
C LEU A 616 -24.49 -31.95 17.58
N ASN A 617 -24.90 -31.12 18.56
CA ASN A 617 -26.06 -31.38 19.41
C ASN A 617 -26.05 -32.78 20.02
N ASP A 618 -24.94 -33.12 20.69
CA ASP A 618 -24.67 -34.41 21.34
C ASP A 618 -24.66 -35.65 20.42
N LYS A 619 -24.74 -35.44 19.09
CA LYS A 619 -24.63 -36.50 18.08
C LYS A 619 -23.29 -36.44 17.36
N LYS A 620 -22.60 -37.57 17.32
CA LYS A 620 -21.35 -37.70 16.57
C LYS A 620 -21.61 -37.45 15.07
N VAL A 621 -20.79 -36.58 14.47
CA VAL A 621 -20.82 -36.30 13.04
C VAL A 621 -19.44 -36.56 12.42
N THR A 622 -19.36 -36.62 11.10
CA THR A 622 -18.11 -36.91 10.37
C THR A 622 -17.37 -35.65 9.93
N LYS A 623 -18.04 -34.50 9.96
CA LYS A 623 -17.51 -33.21 9.51
C LYS A 623 -17.90 -32.11 10.49
N ALA A 624 -16.95 -31.25 10.84
CA ALA A 624 -17.25 -30.03 11.59
C ALA A 624 -17.83 -28.97 10.65
N PHE A 625 -19.15 -28.98 10.56
CA PHE A 625 -19.91 -28.21 9.57
C PHE A 625 -21.31 -27.88 10.10
N LEU A 626 -21.76 -26.66 9.82
CA LEU A 626 -23.15 -26.23 9.99
C LEU A 626 -23.74 -25.86 8.64
N ALA A 627 -24.82 -26.52 8.28
CA ALA A 627 -25.52 -26.25 7.03
C ALA A 627 -26.09 -24.82 7.00
N ASN A 628 -26.21 -24.26 5.80
CA ASN A 628 -26.68 -22.91 5.56
C ASN A 628 -28.15 -22.64 5.97
N ASN A 629 -28.90 -23.70 6.27
CA ASN A 629 -30.28 -23.71 6.76
C ASN A 629 -30.38 -24.09 8.25
N ALA A 630 -29.24 -24.22 8.95
CA ALA A 630 -29.22 -24.46 10.38
C ALA A 630 -30.04 -23.37 11.11
N SER A 631 -30.77 -23.78 12.15
CA SER A 631 -31.64 -22.89 12.90
C SER A 631 -31.69 -23.26 14.38
N GLY A 632 -32.13 -22.32 15.21
CA GLY A 632 -32.20 -22.52 16.65
C GLY A 632 -30.82 -22.66 17.29
N LYS A 633 -30.78 -23.19 18.51
CA LYS A 633 -29.52 -23.39 19.24
C LYS A 633 -28.76 -24.60 18.67
N GLN A 634 -27.47 -24.40 18.40
CA GLN A 634 -26.55 -25.42 17.90
C GLN A 634 -25.35 -25.52 18.85
N ASN A 635 -24.98 -26.72 19.28
CA ASN A 635 -23.81 -26.98 20.12
C ASN A 635 -22.81 -27.82 19.33
N LEU A 636 -21.65 -27.26 19.00
CA LEU A 636 -20.59 -27.93 18.25
C LEU A 636 -19.38 -28.18 19.17
N LEU A 637 -19.02 -29.43 19.36
CA LEU A 637 -17.80 -29.84 20.06
C LEU A 637 -16.81 -30.44 19.06
N ILE A 638 -15.60 -29.90 18.99
CA ILE A 638 -14.51 -30.37 18.14
C ILE A 638 -13.34 -30.79 19.04
N GLU A 639 -12.92 -32.05 18.93
CA GLU A 639 -11.69 -32.52 19.57
C GLU A 639 -10.59 -32.67 18.51
N LEU A 640 -9.44 -32.04 18.76
CA LEU A 640 -8.26 -32.22 17.93
C LEU A 640 -7.47 -33.45 18.35
N ASN A 641 -6.64 -33.94 17.44
CA ASN A 641 -5.84 -35.13 17.67
C ASN A 641 -4.56 -34.91 18.49
N ASN A 642 -4.30 -33.68 18.96
CA ASN A 642 -3.13 -33.31 19.75
C ASN A 642 -1.82 -33.68 19.05
N THR A 643 -1.71 -33.34 17.77
CA THR A 643 -0.50 -33.54 16.97
C THR A 643 -0.03 -32.20 16.39
N GLU A 644 1.25 -31.88 16.58
CA GLU A 644 1.92 -30.74 15.93
C GLU A 644 1.84 -30.87 14.40
N PHE A 645 1.84 -29.75 13.66
CA PHE A 645 1.79 -29.81 12.19
C PHE A 645 3.19 -29.74 11.57
N ASN A 646 3.41 -30.59 10.54
CA ASN A 646 4.73 -31.06 10.07
C ASN A 646 5.70 -30.03 9.47
N ASP A 647 5.30 -28.77 9.23
CA ASP A 647 6.18 -27.77 8.59
C ASP A 647 6.58 -26.69 9.59
N SER A 648 7.84 -26.70 9.98
CA SER A 648 8.41 -25.85 11.04
C SER A 648 9.52 -24.92 10.54
N LYS A 649 9.77 -24.87 9.23
CA LYS A 649 10.77 -23.94 8.68
C LYS A 649 10.23 -22.53 8.67
N ILE A 650 10.99 -21.63 9.28
CA ILE A 650 10.79 -20.20 9.34
C ILE A 650 12.10 -19.51 8.97
N ASN A 651 12.04 -18.44 8.18
CA ASN A 651 13.20 -17.64 7.82
C ASN A 651 13.21 -16.33 8.62
N LYS A 652 13.76 -16.39 9.84
CA LYS A 652 13.97 -15.19 10.65
C LYS A 652 15.20 -14.43 10.14
N VAL A 653 15.05 -13.12 9.96
CA VAL A 653 16.11 -12.23 9.49
C VAL A 653 16.14 -10.97 10.35
N GLU A 654 17.32 -10.34 10.43
CA GLU A 654 17.44 -8.99 10.96
C GLU A 654 16.77 -7.99 10.00
N ASN A 655 16.39 -6.82 10.51
CA ASN A 655 15.93 -5.76 9.62
C ASN A 655 17.10 -5.27 8.76
N ALA A 656 16.87 -5.08 7.46
CA ALA A 656 17.92 -4.74 6.51
C ALA A 656 17.40 -3.82 5.41
N PHE A 657 18.31 -3.07 4.79
CA PHE A 657 18.01 -2.07 3.77
C PHE A 657 18.67 -2.44 2.44
N ALA A 658 17.91 -2.31 1.35
CA ALA A 658 18.44 -2.46 0.01
C ALA A 658 19.32 -1.25 -0.38
N PRO A 659 20.20 -1.38 -1.39
CA PRO A 659 20.89 -0.24 -1.99
C PRO A 659 19.91 0.83 -2.52
N ALA A 660 20.32 2.10 -2.45
CA ALA A 660 19.57 3.19 -3.05
C ALA A 660 19.52 3.05 -4.59
N PRO A 661 18.43 3.50 -5.25
CA PRO A 661 18.38 3.56 -6.70
C PRO A 661 19.52 4.39 -7.29
N VAL A 662 20.04 3.96 -8.44
CA VAL A 662 21.12 4.64 -9.12
C VAL A 662 20.60 5.85 -9.91
N HIS A 663 21.29 6.98 -9.83
CA HIS A 663 21.06 8.14 -10.69
C HIS A 663 21.97 8.08 -11.93
N ALA A 664 21.40 7.57 -13.03
CA ALA A 664 22.09 7.42 -14.31
C ALA A 664 21.77 8.56 -15.27
N HIS A 665 22.74 8.95 -16.10
CA HIS A 665 22.56 9.96 -17.15
C HIS A 665 23.35 9.58 -18.42
N ILE A 666 22.93 10.14 -19.55
CA ILE A 666 23.58 9.94 -20.85
C ILE A 666 24.81 10.83 -20.95
N THR A 667 25.87 10.29 -21.54
CA THR A 667 27.14 10.97 -21.86
C THR A 667 27.49 10.74 -23.33
N ALA A 668 28.52 11.42 -23.86
CA ALA A 668 28.95 11.25 -25.24
C ALA A 668 29.40 9.82 -25.59
N SER A 669 29.85 9.02 -24.61
CA SER A 669 30.35 7.66 -24.83
C SER A 669 29.41 6.55 -24.35
N GLY A 670 28.25 6.89 -23.78
CA GLY A 670 27.30 5.91 -23.23
C GLY A 670 26.58 6.42 -21.98
N ILE A 671 26.49 5.60 -20.95
CA ILE A 671 25.73 5.89 -19.71
C ILE A 671 26.68 5.95 -18.52
N GLN A 672 26.51 6.94 -17.65
CA GLN A 672 27.30 7.10 -16.42
C GLN A 672 26.39 7.30 -15.21
N TRP A 673 26.86 6.89 -14.03
CA TRP A 673 26.14 7.08 -12.78
C TRP A 673 27.06 7.36 -11.59
N GLN A 674 26.47 7.81 -10.49
CA GLN A 674 27.19 8.03 -9.23
C GLN A 674 27.40 6.71 -8.46
N PRO A 675 28.53 6.53 -7.77
CA PRO A 675 28.73 5.38 -6.89
C PRO A 675 27.68 5.32 -5.75
N VAL A 676 27.17 4.12 -5.47
CA VAL A 676 26.26 3.87 -4.34
C VAL A 676 27.05 3.31 -3.14
N LYS A 677 26.76 3.81 -1.92
CA LYS A 677 27.39 3.35 -0.68
C LYS A 677 27.11 1.86 -0.43
N ASN A 678 28.07 1.13 0.13
CA ASN A 678 27.99 -0.31 0.43
C ASN A 678 27.62 -1.19 -0.80
N CYS A 679 27.88 -0.69 -2.01
CA CYS A 679 27.62 -1.41 -3.25
C CYS A 679 28.80 -2.33 -3.60
N SER A 680 28.51 -3.59 -3.91
CA SER A 680 29.50 -4.57 -4.39
C SER A 680 29.69 -4.49 -5.90
N HIS A 681 28.60 -4.36 -6.66
CA HIS A 681 28.58 -4.21 -8.11
C HIS A 681 27.20 -3.71 -8.59
N TYR A 682 27.12 -3.35 -9.87
CA TYR A 682 25.91 -2.92 -10.55
C TYR A 682 25.43 -3.97 -11.55
N LEU A 683 24.13 -4.06 -11.74
CA LEU A 683 23.49 -4.88 -12.77
C LEU A 683 22.93 -3.97 -13.84
N ILE A 684 23.29 -4.21 -15.10
CA ILE A 684 22.81 -3.45 -16.26
C ILE A 684 21.76 -4.29 -16.97
N TYR A 685 20.62 -3.67 -17.23
CA TYR A 685 19.51 -4.23 -17.99
C TYR A 685 19.36 -3.48 -19.31
N LYS A 686 19.03 -4.21 -20.39
CA LYS A 686 18.65 -3.66 -21.70
C LYS A 686 17.30 -4.26 -22.10
N ASN A 687 16.33 -3.40 -22.42
CA ASN A 687 14.98 -3.77 -22.84
C ASN A 687 14.35 -4.81 -21.89
N GLY A 688 14.41 -4.52 -20.57
CA GLY A 688 13.83 -5.36 -19.52
C GLY A 688 14.58 -6.67 -19.25
N LYS A 689 15.74 -6.90 -19.87
CA LYS A 689 16.54 -8.13 -19.72
C LYS A 689 17.90 -7.85 -19.15
N PHE A 690 18.38 -8.74 -18.27
CA PHE A 690 19.74 -8.66 -17.74
C PHE A 690 20.76 -8.73 -18.88
N LEU A 691 21.68 -7.76 -18.92
CA LEU A 691 22.73 -7.67 -19.92
C LEU A 691 24.07 -8.13 -19.34
N LYS A 692 24.53 -7.50 -18.25
CA LYS A 692 25.79 -7.84 -17.56
C LYS A 692 25.89 -7.17 -16.18
N SER A 693 26.84 -7.65 -15.37
CA SER A 693 27.28 -6.97 -14.15
C SER A 693 28.56 -6.16 -14.38
N THR A 694 28.80 -5.15 -13.54
CA THR A 694 30.02 -4.33 -13.56
C THR A 694 30.31 -3.71 -12.19
N THR A 695 31.58 -3.52 -11.84
CA THR A 695 32.00 -2.71 -10.68
C THR A 695 32.25 -1.24 -11.06
N LYS A 696 32.34 -0.94 -12.36
CA LYS A 696 32.51 0.42 -12.89
C LYS A 696 31.18 1.17 -12.82
N THR A 697 31.25 2.49 -12.66
CA THR A 697 30.09 3.40 -12.67
C THR A 697 29.79 4.01 -14.05
N LYS A 698 30.19 3.30 -15.10
CA LYS A 698 29.95 3.68 -16.48
C LYS A 698 29.72 2.45 -17.36
N PHE A 699 28.97 2.66 -18.44
CA PHE A 699 28.71 1.68 -19.47
C PHE A 699 28.84 2.34 -20.84
N ASP A 700 29.94 2.02 -21.53
CA ASP A 700 30.20 2.53 -22.87
C ASP A 700 29.28 1.83 -23.89
N THR A 701 28.55 2.60 -24.69
CA THR A 701 27.68 2.09 -25.76
C THR A 701 27.51 3.14 -26.86
N THR A 702 27.56 2.70 -28.11
CA THR A 702 27.39 3.53 -29.32
C THR A 702 26.06 3.22 -30.03
N GLU A 703 25.08 2.71 -29.29
CA GLU A 703 23.79 2.29 -29.84
C GLU A 703 23.07 3.49 -30.48
N SER A 704 22.73 3.36 -31.76
CA SER A 704 21.91 4.34 -32.48
C SER A 704 20.45 3.89 -32.60
N SER A 705 20.17 2.59 -32.49
CA SER A 705 18.81 2.04 -32.47
C SER A 705 18.16 2.14 -31.09
N TYR A 706 16.88 1.78 -30.96
CA TYR A 706 16.20 1.82 -29.67
C TYR A 706 16.84 0.89 -28.64
N GLY A 707 17.31 1.47 -27.54
CA GLY A 707 17.76 0.74 -26.35
C GLY A 707 17.25 1.41 -25.08
N ASN A 708 16.48 0.68 -24.29
CA ASN A 708 16.08 1.08 -22.95
C ASN A 708 17.01 0.44 -21.92
N TYR A 709 17.79 1.27 -21.24
CA TYR A 709 18.77 0.84 -20.25
C TYR A 709 18.34 1.22 -18.84
N GLN A 710 18.51 0.28 -17.91
CA GLN A 710 18.31 0.51 -16.48
C GLN A 710 19.46 -0.12 -15.69
N ILE A 711 19.83 0.50 -14.57
CA ILE A 711 20.94 0.06 -13.74
C ILE A 711 20.47 -0.08 -12.29
N SER A 712 20.67 -1.25 -11.68
CA SER A 712 20.45 -1.45 -10.24
C SER A 712 21.78 -1.64 -9.51
N ALA A 713 21.80 -1.30 -8.22
CA ALA A 713 22.92 -1.54 -7.32
C ALA A 713 22.70 -2.83 -6.51
N TYR A 714 23.78 -3.57 -6.27
CA TYR A 714 23.79 -4.84 -5.53
C TYR A 714 24.81 -4.77 -4.38
N ASN A 715 24.36 -4.90 -3.12
CA ASN A 715 25.27 -4.80 -1.96
C ASN A 715 26.01 -6.11 -1.64
N PHE A 716 26.94 -6.02 -0.68
CA PHE A 716 27.68 -7.17 -0.15
C PHE A 716 26.79 -8.18 0.60
N ASP A 717 25.62 -7.74 1.09
CA ASP A 717 24.61 -8.58 1.75
C ASP A 717 23.68 -9.31 0.76
N LYS A 718 24.02 -9.30 -0.53
CA LYS A 718 23.29 -10.00 -1.61
C LYS A 718 21.86 -9.50 -1.83
N MET A 719 21.66 -8.19 -1.66
CA MET A 719 20.41 -7.48 -1.90
C MET A 719 20.55 -6.55 -3.10
N GLU A 720 19.54 -6.60 -3.97
CA GLU A 720 19.40 -5.72 -5.11
C GLU A 720 18.42 -4.60 -4.77
N GLY A 721 18.76 -3.35 -5.09
CA GLY A 721 17.85 -2.21 -4.98
C GLY A 721 16.96 -2.04 -6.21
N PHE A 722 16.08 -1.04 -6.19
CA PHE A 722 15.39 -0.63 -7.42
C PHE A 722 16.38 -0.13 -8.47
N ALA A 723 16.06 -0.37 -9.74
CA ALA A 723 16.83 0.14 -10.85
C ALA A 723 16.58 1.64 -11.08
N SER A 724 17.50 2.27 -11.79
CA SER A 724 17.41 3.66 -12.24
C SER A 724 16.15 3.90 -13.09
N GLU A 725 15.81 5.18 -13.27
CA GLU A 725 14.87 5.57 -14.32
C GLU A 725 15.35 5.00 -15.68
N PRO A 726 14.43 4.50 -16.53
CA PRO A 726 14.73 4.09 -17.90
C PRO A 726 15.48 5.16 -18.71
N ILE A 727 16.69 4.83 -19.15
CA ILE A 727 17.50 5.64 -20.06
C ILE A 727 17.29 5.13 -21.48
N ILE A 728 16.55 5.90 -22.28
CA ILE A 728 16.26 5.55 -23.68
C ILE A 728 17.31 6.17 -24.58
N LEU A 729 18.08 5.34 -25.26
CA LEU A 729 18.90 5.71 -26.40
C LEU A 729 18.11 5.41 -27.68
N SER A 730 17.86 6.43 -28.51
CA SER A 730 17.20 6.26 -29.80
C SER A 730 17.55 7.45 -30.70
N SER A 731 17.96 7.18 -31.94
CA SER A 731 18.21 8.24 -32.94
C SER A 731 16.95 8.65 -33.72
N ALA A 732 15.80 8.02 -33.45
CA ALA A 732 14.57 8.17 -34.23
C ALA A 732 13.38 8.57 -33.33
N GLU A 733 13.37 9.83 -32.94
CA GLU A 733 12.28 10.47 -32.18
C GLU A 733 11.56 11.50 -33.07
N LYS A 734 10.22 11.49 -33.03
CA LYS A 734 9.38 12.48 -33.68
C LYS A 734 8.49 13.13 -32.63
N ILE A 735 8.59 14.45 -32.49
CA ILE A 735 7.75 15.27 -31.61
C ILE A 735 6.76 16.04 -32.47
N LEU A 736 5.48 16.00 -32.10
CA LEU A 736 4.40 16.73 -32.75
C LEU A 736 3.76 17.69 -31.73
N GLN A 737 3.56 18.95 -32.14
CA GLN A 737 2.86 19.95 -31.35
C GLN A 737 1.34 19.72 -31.43
N LEU A 738 0.63 19.72 -30.31
CA LEU A 738 -0.79 19.34 -30.29
C LEU A 738 -1.69 20.46 -30.83
N GLU A 739 -1.27 21.72 -30.69
CA GLU A 739 -1.98 22.89 -31.20
C GLU A 739 -2.06 22.92 -32.74
N ASP A 740 -1.24 22.14 -33.44
CA ASP A 740 -1.36 21.97 -34.90
C ASP A 740 -2.57 21.10 -35.31
N TYR A 741 -3.20 20.40 -34.36
CA TYR A 741 -4.22 19.37 -34.64
C TYR A 741 -5.54 19.57 -33.87
N ALA A 742 -5.61 20.53 -32.96
CA ALA A 742 -6.81 20.86 -32.19
C ALA A 742 -6.80 22.35 -31.81
N GLU A 743 -7.97 22.84 -31.38
CA GLU A 743 -8.11 24.24 -30.97
C GLU A 743 -7.17 24.54 -29.78
N MET A 744 -6.31 25.54 -29.98
CA MET A 744 -5.39 26.05 -28.98
C MET A 744 -6.16 26.66 -27.81
N SER A 745 -5.66 26.46 -26.60
CA SER A 745 -6.24 27.06 -25.40
C SER A 745 -5.82 28.53 -25.24
N ASP A 746 -6.75 29.39 -24.84
CA ASP A 746 -6.49 30.79 -24.48
C ASP A 746 -6.03 30.96 -23.01
N LEU A 747 -5.79 29.86 -22.30
CA LEU A 747 -5.35 29.89 -20.91
C LEU A 747 -3.88 30.33 -20.80
N ASN A 748 -3.59 31.21 -19.84
CA ASN A 748 -2.28 31.85 -19.69
C ASN A 748 -1.27 31.00 -18.89
N TYR A 749 -1.15 29.70 -19.21
CA TYR A 749 -0.13 28.82 -18.61
C TYR A 749 1.21 28.95 -19.34
N THR A 750 2.31 28.54 -18.69
CA THR A 750 3.67 28.69 -19.24
C THR A 750 4.41 27.35 -19.27
N ASN A 751 5.68 27.33 -19.72
CA ASN A 751 6.55 26.15 -19.82
C ASN A 751 6.10 25.03 -20.81
N TYR A 752 5.10 25.30 -21.66
CA TYR A 752 4.83 24.52 -22.86
C TYR A 752 5.89 24.77 -23.94
N THR A 753 5.89 23.97 -25.00
CA THR A 753 6.74 24.13 -26.19
C THR A 753 5.89 24.56 -27.38
N GLY A 754 6.51 25.04 -28.46
CA GLY A 754 5.74 25.48 -29.63
C GLY A 754 5.04 26.83 -29.39
N ALA A 755 3.86 27.00 -29.99
CA ALA A 755 3.11 28.25 -29.97
C ALA A 755 2.02 28.27 -28.89
N GLY A 756 1.62 27.10 -28.37
CA GLY A 756 0.57 26.99 -27.38
C GLY A 756 0.42 25.58 -26.82
N PHE A 757 -0.77 25.28 -26.33
CA PHE A 757 -1.17 23.95 -25.87
C PHE A 757 -2.67 23.75 -26.07
N VAL A 758 -3.14 22.50 -25.91
CA VAL A 758 -4.53 22.11 -26.12
C VAL A 758 -5.18 21.69 -24.81
N GLU A 759 -6.31 22.29 -24.44
CA GLU A 759 -7.15 21.79 -23.35
C GLU A 759 -7.95 20.57 -23.82
N ILE A 760 -7.93 19.49 -23.05
CA ILE A 760 -8.91 18.40 -23.16
C ILE A 760 -9.78 18.36 -21.91
N SER A 761 -11.10 18.21 -22.07
CA SER A 761 -12.03 18.06 -20.94
C SER A 761 -13.24 17.19 -21.28
N THR A 762 -14.26 17.17 -20.42
CA THR A 762 -15.54 16.52 -20.71
C THR A 762 -16.34 17.26 -21.79
N LYS A 763 -15.98 18.51 -22.10
CA LYS A 763 -16.69 19.40 -23.03
C LYS A 763 -15.79 19.85 -24.20
N ILE A 764 -14.52 20.14 -23.94
CA ILE A 764 -13.57 20.70 -24.90
C ILE A 764 -12.65 19.59 -25.43
N ASN A 765 -12.34 19.66 -26.74
CA ASN A 765 -11.47 18.71 -27.46
C ASN A 765 -11.65 17.24 -27.04
N ARG A 766 -12.91 16.78 -27.02
CA ARG A 766 -13.27 15.41 -26.64
C ARG A 766 -12.66 14.35 -27.56
N LYS A 767 -12.18 14.76 -28.73
CA LYS A 767 -11.49 13.93 -29.71
C LYS A 767 -10.49 14.78 -30.48
N ILE A 768 -9.22 14.38 -30.43
CA ILE A 768 -8.14 14.94 -31.25
C ILE A 768 -7.75 13.87 -32.27
N LYS A 769 -7.61 14.26 -33.55
CA LYS A 769 -7.15 13.39 -34.63
C LYS A 769 -5.81 13.89 -35.15
N ILE A 770 -4.81 13.02 -35.17
CA ILE A 770 -3.45 13.37 -35.57
C ILE A 770 -3.08 12.49 -36.79
N PRO A 771 -3.08 13.04 -38.01
CA PRO A 771 -2.63 12.32 -39.19
C PRO A 771 -1.11 12.15 -39.18
N ILE A 772 -0.64 10.96 -39.52
CA ILE A 772 0.79 10.64 -39.57
C ILE A 772 1.09 9.94 -40.88
N PHE A 773 2.03 10.49 -41.64
CA PHE A 773 2.62 9.81 -42.78
C PHE A 773 3.97 9.20 -42.40
N LEU A 774 4.18 7.92 -42.71
CA LEU A 774 5.44 7.20 -42.50
C LEU A 774 5.98 6.58 -43.79
N GLN A 775 7.29 6.66 -43.97
CA GLN A 775 7.97 6.06 -45.13
C GLN A 775 8.11 4.54 -45.00
N LYS A 776 8.12 4.02 -43.76
CA LYS A 776 8.19 2.59 -43.43
C LYS A 776 7.21 2.26 -42.31
N ALA A 777 6.64 1.06 -42.36
CA ALA A 777 5.88 0.53 -41.24
C ALA A 777 6.83 0.27 -40.05
N GLY A 778 6.31 0.39 -38.83
CA GLY A 778 7.14 0.23 -37.64
C GLY A 778 6.33 0.11 -36.37
N ARG A 779 6.99 -0.36 -35.32
CA ARG A 779 6.48 -0.36 -33.94
C ARG A 779 7.06 0.84 -33.20
N TYR A 780 6.19 1.60 -32.55
CA TYR A 780 6.54 2.87 -31.90
C TYR A 780 6.05 2.90 -30.46
N ILE A 781 6.82 3.57 -29.60
CA ILE A 781 6.35 4.03 -28.29
C ILE A 781 5.72 5.41 -28.47
N LEU A 782 4.51 5.57 -27.94
CA LEU A 782 3.77 6.82 -27.95
C LEU A 782 3.51 7.28 -26.51
N ASP A 783 3.82 8.55 -26.22
CA ASP A 783 3.42 9.25 -24.99
C ASP A 783 3.11 10.73 -25.28
N PHE A 784 2.49 11.41 -24.32
CA PHE A 784 2.11 12.82 -24.39
C PHE A 784 2.76 13.61 -23.26
N ARG A 785 3.28 14.80 -23.56
CA ARG A 785 3.62 15.80 -22.54
C ARG A 785 2.35 16.55 -22.15
N TYR A 786 2.06 16.58 -20.85
CA TYR A 786 0.81 17.09 -20.32
C TYR A 786 0.99 17.84 -19.00
N SER A 787 -0.02 18.63 -18.66
CA SER A 787 -0.21 19.24 -17.34
C SER A 787 -1.61 18.92 -16.80
N ASN A 788 -1.73 18.75 -15.48
CA ASN A 788 -3.01 18.55 -14.80
C ASN A 788 -2.96 19.12 -13.38
N GLY A 789 -3.38 20.37 -13.25
CA GLY A 789 -3.47 21.11 -11.98
C GLY A 789 -4.74 20.83 -11.17
N SER A 790 -5.54 19.82 -11.53
CA SER A 790 -6.88 19.59 -10.95
C SER A 790 -6.89 19.11 -9.49
N GLY A 791 -5.74 19.07 -8.82
CA GLY A 791 -5.61 18.71 -7.40
C GLY A 791 -4.26 18.10 -7.05
N PRO A 792 -4.12 17.61 -5.80
CA PRO A 792 -2.82 17.22 -5.25
C PRO A 792 -2.13 16.06 -6.01
N TRP A 793 -0.83 15.92 -5.80
CA TRP A 793 -0.05 14.85 -6.42
C TRP A 793 -0.36 13.45 -5.86
N ASN A 794 -0.60 13.32 -4.55
CA ASN A 794 -0.73 12.04 -3.84
C ASN A 794 -2.19 11.66 -3.50
N THR A 795 -3.14 12.54 -3.77
CA THR A 795 -4.54 12.38 -3.39
C THR A 795 -5.44 13.05 -4.43
N GLY A 796 -6.74 13.06 -4.22
CA GLY A 796 -7.75 13.49 -5.17
C GLY A 796 -8.33 12.34 -5.99
N ASN A 797 -9.16 12.71 -6.96
CA ASN A 797 -9.93 11.76 -7.77
C ASN A 797 -10.09 12.18 -9.24
N SER A 798 -9.27 13.15 -9.70
CA SER A 798 -9.46 13.88 -10.96
C SER A 798 -8.46 13.48 -12.07
N CYS A 799 -7.88 12.27 -12.03
CA CYS A 799 -7.03 11.78 -13.12
C CYS A 799 -7.77 11.87 -14.46
N ALA A 800 -7.20 12.55 -15.46
CA ALA A 800 -7.81 12.60 -16.79
C ALA A 800 -7.49 11.32 -17.59
N ILE A 801 -8.43 10.87 -18.42
CA ILE A 801 -8.36 9.55 -19.08
C ILE A 801 -8.86 9.68 -20.52
N ARG A 802 -8.10 9.16 -21.50
CA ARG A 802 -8.52 9.11 -22.91
C ARG A 802 -8.18 7.76 -23.53
N SER A 803 -9.07 7.26 -24.39
CA SER A 803 -8.78 6.13 -25.27
C SER A 803 -7.85 6.55 -26.41
N LEU A 804 -6.83 5.75 -26.69
CA LEU A 804 -6.00 5.85 -27.87
C LEU A 804 -6.48 4.87 -28.95
N LYS A 805 -6.63 5.37 -30.18
CA LYS A 805 -6.96 4.56 -31.36
C LYS A 805 -5.99 4.81 -32.50
N VAL A 806 -5.59 3.76 -33.20
CA VAL A 806 -4.79 3.80 -34.43
C VAL A 806 -5.67 3.25 -35.55
N ASN A 807 -5.91 4.03 -36.61
CA ASN A 807 -6.71 3.59 -37.76
C ASN A 807 -8.07 3.00 -37.36
N LYS A 808 -8.73 3.64 -36.36
CA LYS A 808 -9.99 3.23 -35.70
C LYS A 808 -9.89 2.04 -34.72
N ASN A 809 -8.79 1.32 -34.69
CA ASN A 809 -8.57 0.21 -33.75
C ASN A 809 -8.16 0.74 -32.37
N TYR A 810 -8.71 0.15 -31.30
CA TYR A 810 -8.37 0.51 -29.93
C TYR A 810 -6.99 -0.02 -29.54
N CYS A 811 -6.13 0.85 -28.99
CA CYS A 811 -4.76 0.51 -28.62
C CYS A 811 -4.48 0.61 -27.11
N GLY A 812 -5.41 1.16 -26.33
CA GLY A 812 -5.26 1.30 -24.88
C GLY A 812 -5.74 2.65 -24.37
N VAL A 813 -5.38 2.95 -23.12
CA VAL A 813 -5.69 4.22 -22.46
C VAL A 813 -4.40 5.02 -22.24
N ILE A 814 -4.53 6.34 -22.43
CA ILE A 814 -3.59 7.32 -21.94
C ILE A 814 -4.20 8.01 -20.71
N VAL A 815 -3.45 8.02 -19.62
CA VAL A 815 -3.80 8.69 -18.37
C VAL A 815 -2.98 9.96 -18.21
N PHE A 816 -3.63 10.95 -17.63
CA PHE A 816 -3.06 12.25 -17.28
C PHE A 816 -3.31 12.50 -15.79
N PRO A 817 -2.55 11.84 -14.89
CA PRO A 817 -2.69 12.00 -13.45
C PRO A 817 -2.52 13.43 -12.97
N GLN A 818 -3.04 13.77 -11.79
CA GLN A 818 -2.80 15.06 -11.16
C GLN A 818 -1.29 15.29 -10.92
N ARG A 819 -0.84 16.53 -11.12
CA ARG A 819 0.57 16.94 -10.97
C ARG A 819 0.83 17.96 -9.85
N GLY A 820 -0.22 18.47 -9.22
CA GLY A 820 -0.15 19.47 -8.15
C GLY A 820 -1.41 20.33 -8.14
N THR A 821 -1.82 20.82 -6.97
CA THR A 821 -3.02 21.66 -6.86
C THR A 821 -2.77 23.01 -7.49
N ASP A 822 -3.55 23.33 -8.53
CA ASP A 822 -3.47 24.55 -9.34
C ASP A 822 -2.12 24.75 -10.06
N GLU A 823 -1.30 23.71 -10.16
CA GLU A 823 0.00 23.73 -10.84
C GLU A 823 -0.16 23.40 -12.33
N TRP A 824 -0.77 24.31 -13.08
CA TRP A 824 -1.08 24.10 -14.50
C TRP A 824 0.10 24.36 -15.45
N SER A 825 1.20 24.95 -14.97
CA SER A 825 2.45 25.11 -15.74
C SER A 825 3.50 24.02 -15.41
N ASP A 826 3.15 23.00 -14.63
CA ASP A 826 3.97 21.80 -14.38
C ASP A 826 3.69 20.70 -15.42
N TRP A 827 4.65 20.48 -16.31
CA TRP A 827 4.52 19.54 -17.44
C TRP A 827 5.35 18.27 -17.22
N GLY A 828 4.73 17.12 -17.45
CA GLY A 828 5.40 15.81 -17.46
C GLY A 828 4.84 14.88 -18.53
N TYR A 829 5.38 13.66 -18.61
CA TYR A 829 4.92 12.68 -19.60
C TYR A 829 3.84 11.75 -19.04
N SER A 830 2.85 11.44 -19.87
CA SER A 830 1.83 10.43 -19.61
C SER A 830 2.43 9.02 -19.57
N ASN A 831 1.59 8.02 -19.28
CA ASN A 831 2.00 6.65 -19.57
C ASN A 831 2.26 6.49 -21.07
N SER A 832 3.10 5.52 -21.40
CA SER A 832 3.40 5.17 -22.78
C SER A 832 2.52 3.99 -23.24
N VAL A 833 2.28 3.92 -24.55
CA VAL A 833 1.65 2.77 -25.22
C VAL A 833 2.48 2.40 -26.44
N VAL A 834 2.68 1.09 -26.62
CA VAL A 834 3.33 0.55 -27.83
C VAL A 834 2.28 0.38 -28.91
N ILE A 835 2.49 1.00 -30.07
CA ILE A 835 1.59 0.97 -31.22
C ILE A 835 2.32 0.48 -32.48
N GLU A 836 1.56 -0.09 -33.41
CA GLU A 836 2.05 -0.42 -34.75
C GLU A 836 1.46 0.57 -35.76
N LEU A 837 2.32 1.14 -36.60
CA LEU A 837 1.94 2.09 -37.64
C LEU A 837 2.33 1.54 -39.01
N ASN A 838 1.43 1.69 -39.97
CA ASN A 838 1.63 1.22 -41.34
C ASN A 838 2.52 2.18 -42.13
N LYS A 839 3.10 1.70 -43.23
CA LYS A 839 3.65 2.58 -44.26
C LYS A 839 2.52 3.42 -44.87
N GLY A 840 2.81 4.70 -45.15
CA GLY A 840 1.85 5.65 -45.70
C GLY A 840 1.04 6.35 -44.61
N GLU A 841 -0.23 6.63 -44.89
CA GLU A 841 -1.11 7.36 -43.99
C GLU A 841 -1.61 6.50 -42.82
N ASN A 842 -1.53 7.08 -41.62
CA ASN A 842 -2.14 6.58 -40.41
C ASN A 842 -2.92 7.72 -39.76
N THR A 843 -3.98 7.38 -39.03
CA THR A 843 -4.71 8.34 -38.19
C THR A 843 -4.68 7.87 -36.75
N LEU A 844 -4.03 8.66 -35.89
CA LEU A 844 -4.16 8.52 -34.45
C LEU A 844 -5.37 9.30 -33.96
N SER A 845 -6.04 8.76 -32.94
CA SER A 845 -7.11 9.47 -32.24
C SER A 845 -6.98 9.30 -30.74
N LEU A 846 -6.89 10.43 -30.05
CA LEU A 846 -7.05 10.52 -28.60
C LEU A 846 -8.48 10.98 -28.32
N GLN A 847 -9.30 10.18 -27.65
CA GLN A 847 -10.72 10.49 -27.47
C GLN A 847 -11.32 10.07 -26.13
N LEU A 848 -12.30 10.83 -25.66
CA LEU A 848 -13.08 10.57 -24.46
C LEU A 848 -14.23 9.60 -24.77
N ASP A 849 -14.01 8.31 -24.55
CA ASP A 849 -15.03 7.26 -24.63
C ASP A 849 -15.84 7.14 -23.33
N ALA A 850 -17.00 6.48 -23.39
CA ALA A 850 -17.95 6.41 -22.28
C ALA A 850 -17.40 5.75 -20.99
N PHE A 851 -16.37 4.91 -21.10
CA PHE A 851 -15.72 4.23 -19.96
C PHE A 851 -14.53 5.02 -19.39
N ASN A 852 -14.12 6.12 -20.02
CA ASN A 852 -13.05 7.00 -19.52
C ASN A 852 -13.58 7.93 -18.40
N LYS A 853 -14.18 7.35 -17.35
CA LYS A 853 -14.82 8.10 -16.25
C LYS A 853 -14.06 7.86 -14.95
N ASN A 854 -13.27 8.85 -14.53
CA ASN A 854 -12.54 8.82 -13.27
C ASN A 854 -13.45 8.89 -12.02
N MET A 855 -12.82 8.94 -10.84
CA MET A 855 -13.53 9.00 -9.56
C MET A 855 -14.03 10.41 -9.19
N ASN A 856 -13.80 11.46 -9.97
CA ASN A 856 -14.42 12.75 -9.76
C ASN A 856 -15.82 12.80 -10.41
N GLY A 857 -15.91 12.36 -11.67
CA GLY A 857 -17.15 12.31 -12.44
C GLY A 857 -17.56 13.63 -13.11
N GLN A 858 -16.98 14.77 -12.70
CA GLN A 858 -17.18 16.07 -13.34
C GLN A 858 -15.89 16.56 -14.01
N ILE A 859 -14.78 16.53 -13.27
CA ILE A 859 -13.46 16.95 -13.72
C ILE A 859 -12.76 15.76 -14.40
N ASN A 860 -12.34 15.96 -15.64
CA ASN A 860 -11.54 15.00 -16.43
C ASN A 860 -10.71 15.81 -17.45
N THR A 861 -9.99 16.79 -16.89
CA THR A 861 -9.31 17.86 -17.63
C THR A 861 -7.80 17.66 -17.58
N ALA A 862 -7.13 17.94 -18.69
CA ALA A 862 -5.68 18.04 -18.78
C ALA A 862 -5.30 18.99 -19.92
N MET A 863 -4.10 19.55 -19.86
CA MET A 863 -3.51 20.36 -20.93
C MET A 863 -2.48 19.50 -21.65
N LEU A 864 -2.51 19.48 -22.98
CA LEU A 864 -1.59 18.70 -23.83
C LEU A 864 -0.68 19.64 -24.62
N ASP A 865 0.62 19.40 -24.53
CA ASP A 865 1.66 20.17 -25.21
C ASP A 865 2.15 19.42 -26.44
N THR A 866 2.88 18.32 -26.24
CA THR A 866 3.46 17.53 -27.34
C THR A 866 3.04 16.07 -27.30
N MET A 867 3.02 15.42 -28.47
CA MET A 867 2.99 13.97 -28.61
C MET A 867 4.34 13.50 -29.14
N ARG A 868 4.89 12.47 -28.52
CA ARG A 868 6.19 11.92 -28.87
C ARG A 868 6.06 10.50 -29.40
N LEU A 869 6.75 10.22 -30.49
CA LEU A 869 6.89 8.90 -31.09
C LEU A 869 8.35 8.49 -31.13
N ARG A 870 8.64 7.29 -30.62
CA ARG A 870 9.98 6.69 -30.70
C ARG A 870 9.90 5.37 -31.44
N LEU A 871 10.68 5.23 -32.51
CA LEU A 871 10.75 3.98 -33.25
C LEU A 871 11.46 2.92 -32.39
N ILE A 872 10.81 1.77 -32.18
CA ILE A 872 11.42 0.58 -31.59
C ILE A 872 12.12 -0.21 -32.69
N GLU A 873 11.36 -0.60 -33.72
CA GLU A 873 11.83 -1.39 -34.85
C GLU A 873 10.98 -1.14 -36.09
N ASN A 874 11.57 -1.27 -37.28
CA ASN A 874 10.81 -1.27 -38.53
C ASN A 874 10.13 -2.63 -38.71
N LEU A 875 8.90 -2.61 -39.22
CA LEU A 875 8.21 -3.81 -39.66
C LEU A 875 8.50 -3.96 -41.15
N ASP A 876 9.45 -4.82 -41.51
CA ASP A 876 9.65 -5.17 -42.91
C ASP A 876 8.35 -5.82 -43.42
N ASN A 877 7.85 -5.36 -44.57
CA ASN A 877 6.57 -5.78 -45.14
C ASN A 877 6.47 -7.32 -45.13
N LYS A 878 5.67 -7.89 -44.23
CA LYS A 878 5.14 -9.24 -44.40
C LYS A 878 4.07 -9.25 -45.49
#